data_AF-A0A812IVS5-F1
#
_entry.id   AF-A0A812IVS5-F1
#
_cell.length_a   1.000
_cell.length_b   1.000
_cell.length_c   1.000
_cell.angle_alpha   90.00
_cell.angle_beta   90.00
_cell.angle_gamma   90.00
#
_symmetry.space_group_name_H-M   'P 1'
#
loop_
_entity.id
_entity.type
_entity.pdbx_description
1 polymer ?
#
loop_
_entity_poly.entity_id
_entity_poly.type
_entity_poly.pdbx_seq_one_letter_code
_entity_poly.pdbx_strand_id
1 'polypeptide(L)'
;MSPCCILALTCFFSIIPSAWQMRPSQSKKESLINLKLALFPMDCADGKSAFDLVTRTCQDCRDRHLDCFVPGPAFQPGLSKSIQRKLWLLRWRHRLGLALQEVPPMVGHAKLEAPDYAFQCPPPAEIRCNVSAQKSNYKSKGCSFGYSGPLCMACETGFYSKAGYCAPCSVPSNTLPVLGILLALVSILYCCCSCSSRRTDGTSEAGRGASFRLELLSLQAPFLLHMVQLWLVVVAGLRRERGRGAGTTASPVVDWDSEFYQWFMRFMLYVCRGIPPLSSLLLTAHELEWMINVQCSVGSILGRSIAAIISPVLPLVLLLACGILELAWPSAGIGLALKLISLLFIGGAFSCYQLVVYQAFDGAGEPLGSQAFSKLFPDLGNSEALQSVIITVIWQVHLVAALAYTIIIPCFLLRVMARQHVALQDTRLFVACSASDGGNTQILRLQPLGVLPLLKKDDGADRHLLAAAVAHMVVHMHGPVKVELVQDAIHVTPLEDAQSTTLESHDFGTLLASRLVPKHKLDVQRARNIQQMLSERGVLESTADPLLIGAKTLLSKYALGGKVWMEVAMKLYIVSLICVSGTERGLQFTVVYTLSMASVVGLVSPYFLPQLNLLSSFCFVCLAITALGVDRAWEFVARAALVAPFLLCVYQALRPSSPEYKALKLITTLTTQLSKLQQGAPVRINVFTAALV
;
A
#
# COMPACT_ATOMS: atom_id res chain seq x y z
N MET A 1 25.42 10.40 -8.27
CA MET A 1 24.12 10.59 -7.58
C MET A 1 23.80 12.07 -7.58
N SER A 2 22.56 12.48 -7.90
CA SER A 2 22.16 13.89 -7.85
C SER A 2 22.19 14.41 -6.39
N PRO A 3 22.60 15.65 -6.12
CA PRO A 3 22.57 16.26 -4.79
C PRO A 3 21.15 16.26 -4.17
N CYS A 4 20.09 16.22 -4.98
CA CYS A 4 18.71 16.06 -4.50
C CYS A 4 18.46 14.68 -3.85
N CYS A 5 19.11 13.60 -4.32
CA CYS A 5 18.99 12.27 -3.70
C CYS A 5 19.66 12.21 -2.33
N ILE A 6 20.79 12.91 -2.16
CA ILE A 6 21.51 12.98 -0.89
C ILE A 6 20.68 13.79 0.11
N LEU A 7 20.12 14.93 -0.30
CA LEU A 7 19.27 15.76 0.57
C LEU A 7 17.98 15.04 1.01
N ALA A 8 17.34 14.31 0.09
CA ALA A 8 16.15 13.52 0.41
C ALA A 8 16.48 12.38 1.38
N LEU A 9 17.59 11.67 1.17
CA LEU A 9 18.04 10.59 2.08
C LEU A 9 18.50 11.14 3.44
N THR A 10 19.22 12.27 3.49
CA THR A 10 19.66 12.86 4.77
C THR A 10 18.47 13.40 5.58
N CYS A 11 17.51 14.10 4.95
CA CYS A 11 16.27 14.49 5.63
C CYS A 11 15.47 13.27 6.11
N PHE A 12 15.46 12.17 5.35
CA PHE A 12 14.77 10.93 5.72
C PHE A 12 15.44 10.22 6.90
N PHE A 13 16.77 10.16 6.95
CA PHE A 13 17.52 9.55 8.06
C PHE A 13 17.58 10.42 9.32
N SER A 14 17.41 11.74 9.23
CA SER A 14 17.35 12.62 10.40
C SER A 14 16.04 12.53 11.19
N ILE A 15 14.95 12.01 10.60
CA ILE A 15 13.62 11.91 11.23
C ILE A 15 13.41 10.54 11.93
N ILE A 16 14.15 9.51 11.53
CA ILE A 16 14.00 8.14 12.07
C ILE A 16 14.42 8.00 13.55
N PRO A 17 15.50 8.66 14.06
CA PRO A 17 15.93 8.49 15.45
C PRO A 17 14.93 9.04 16.48
N SER A 18 14.23 10.13 16.15
CA SER A 18 13.31 10.80 17.09
C SER A 18 11.99 10.04 17.28
N ALA A 19 11.59 9.17 16.34
CA ALA A 19 10.44 8.28 16.49
C ALA A 19 10.78 6.97 17.24
N TRP A 20 12.06 6.57 17.28
CA TRP A 20 12.50 5.30 17.89
C TRP A 20 12.80 5.40 19.40
N GLN A 21 12.81 6.60 19.97
CA GLN A 21 13.17 6.84 21.37
C GLN A 21 11.97 6.90 22.33
N MET A 22 10.93 6.08 22.11
CA MET A 22 9.90 5.83 23.13
C MET A 22 10.25 4.57 23.93
N ARG A 23 11.16 4.71 24.90
CA ARG A 23 11.17 3.82 26.08
C ARG A 23 10.06 4.31 27.02
N PRO A 24 9.25 3.43 27.63
CA PRO A 24 8.53 3.80 28.84
C PRO A 24 9.58 3.88 29.97
N SER A 25 10.16 5.06 30.18
CA SER A 25 10.94 5.32 31.39
C SER A 25 9.97 5.31 32.57
N GLN A 26 10.09 4.28 33.41
CA GLN A 26 9.34 4.07 34.65
C GLN A 26 9.80 4.98 35.82
N SER A 27 10.52 6.07 35.55
CA SER A 27 11.04 6.97 36.59
C SER A 27 10.75 8.43 36.25
N LYS A 28 9.54 8.88 36.63
CA LYS A 28 9.22 10.28 36.94
C LYS A 28 7.95 10.31 37.81
N LYS A 29 7.98 9.55 38.90
CA LYS A 29 7.26 9.92 40.14
C LYS A 29 8.21 10.82 40.91
N GLU A 30 7.67 11.85 41.56
CA GLU A 30 8.38 12.92 42.28
C GLU A 30 8.82 14.12 41.41
N SER A 31 7.84 14.92 40.98
CA SER A 31 7.92 16.40 40.90
C SER A 31 6.76 16.98 40.10
N LEU A 32 5.54 16.88 40.63
CA LEU A 32 4.41 17.75 40.25
C LEU A 32 3.28 17.60 41.28
N ILE A 33 3.63 17.87 42.55
CA ILE A 33 2.67 18.36 43.53
C ILE A 33 2.80 19.89 43.46
N ASN A 34 1.67 20.58 43.38
CA ASN A 34 1.46 22.03 43.24
C ASN A 34 1.31 22.54 41.80
N LEU A 35 0.11 22.40 41.23
CA LEU A 35 -0.56 23.57 40.65
C LEU A 35 -2.08 23.40 40.64
N LYS A 36 -2.73 24.50 41.01
CA LYS A 36 -4.13 24.68 41.42
C LYS A 36 -5.16 24.17 40.40
N LEU A 37 -6.22 23.59 40.96
CA LEU A 37 -7.56 23.56 40.35
C LEU A 37 -7.97 24.97 39.92
N ALA A 38 -8.29 25.13 38.64
CA ALA A 38 -9.21 26.15 38.16
C ALA A 38 -10.40 25.42 37.56
N LEU A 39 -11.43 25.20 38.38
CA LEU A 39 -12.74 24.73 37.94
C LEU A 39 -13.55 25.91 37.41
N PHE A 40 -14.23 25.66 36.30
CA PHE A 40 -15.33 26.47 35.77
C PHE A 40 -16.38 26.76 36.87
N PRO A 41 -16.87 28.00 37.01
CA PRO A 41 -18.05 28.25 37.81
C PRO A 41 -19.29 27.88 36.98
N MET A 42 -20.04 26.87 37.43
CA MET A 42 -21.48 26.87 37.24
C MET A 42 -22.07 27.43 38.54
N ASP A 43 -22.73 28.58 38.43
CA ASP A 43 -23.45 29.20 39.53
C ASP A 43 -24.58 28.29 40.00
N CYS A 44 -24.40 27.68 41.17
CA CYS A 44 -25.49 27.29 42.05
C CYS A 44 -25.43 28.26 43.24
N ALA A 45 -26.54 28.94 43.53
CA ALA A 45 -26.62 30.06 44.46
C ALA A 45 -26.28 29.73 45.94
N ASP A 46 -25.98 28.48 46.26
CA ASP A 46 -25.44 28.08 47.56
C ASP A 46 -24.21 27.21 47.31
N GLY A 47 -23.02 27.73 47.63
CA GLY A 47 -21.71 27.14 47.36
C GLY A 47 -21.42 25.79 48.05
N LYS A 48 -22.21 24.76 47.74
CA LYS A 48 -22.01 23.36 48.13
C LYS A 48 -21.91 22.53 46.87
N SER A 49 -20.92 21.66 46.81
CA SER A 49 -20.76 20.76 45.67
C SER A 49 -22.00 19.85 45.58
N ALA A 50 -22.46 19.55 44.36
CA ALA A 50 -23.58 18.62 44.15
C ALA A 50 -23.33 17.24 44.81
N PHE A 51 -22.05 16.91 45.02
CA PHE A 51 -21.63 15.71 45.74
C PHE A 51 -21.93 15.80 47.25
N ASP A 52 -21.72 16.96 47.88
CA ASP A 52 -22.06 17.19 49.30
C ASP A 52 -23.56 17.21 49.56
N LEU A 53 -24.35 17.64 48.57
CA LEU A 53 -25.81 17.62 48.68
C LEU A 53 -26.34 16.18 48.66
N VAL A 54 -25.80 15.33 47.77
CA VAL A 54 -26.19 13.92 47.63
C VAL A 54 -25.71 13.06 48.80
N THR A 55 -24.50 13.28 49.31
CA THR A 55 -24.04 12.57 50.51
C THR A 55 -24.85 12.97 51.74
N ARG A 56 -25.20 14.25 51.91
CA ARG A 56 -26.07 14.68 53.02
C ARG A 56 -27.49 14.13 52.91
N THR A 57 -28.10 14.10 51.73
CA THR A 57 -29.45 13.51 51.58
C THR A 57 -29.47 12.01 51.87
N CYS A 58 -28.40 11.29 51.48
CA CYS A 58 -28.26 9.88 51.84
C CYS A 58 -28.01 9.67 53.34
N GLN A 59 -27.26 10.56 54.00
CA GLN A 59 -27.02 10.51 55.43
C GLN A 59 -28.30 10.82 56.23
N ASP A 60 -29.06 11.85 55.83
CA ASP A 60 -30.34 12.21 56.44
C ASP A 60 -31.41 11.12 56.28
N CYS A 61 -31.43 10.40 55.16
CA CYS A 61 -32.35 9.27 54.99
C CYS A 61 -31.94 8.05 55.84
N ARG A 62 -30.63 7.84 56.02
CA ARG A 62 -30.08 6.78 56.87
C ARG A 62 -30.45 7.00 58.34
N ASP A 63 -30.34 8.23 58.82
CA ASP A 63 -30.64 8.58 60.22
C ASP A 63 -32.14 8.53 60.53
N ARG A 64 -33.01 8.48 59.50
CA ARG A 64 -34.47 8.41 59.63
C ARG A 64 -35.08 7.05 59.32
N HIS A 65 -34.28 6.01 59.09
CA HIS A 65 -34.77 4.67 58.70
C HIS A 65 -35.75 4.70 57.51
N LEU A 66 -35.58 5.65 56.58
CA LEU A 66 -36.39 5.72 55.37
C LEU A 66 -35.67 4.96 54.25
N ASP A 67 -36.38 4.06 53.58
CA ASP A 67 -35.89 3.42 52.35
C ASP A 67 -35.64 4.51 51.30
N CYS A 68 -34.37 4.74 50.94
CA CYS A 68 -34.00 5.63 49.85
C CYS A 68 -34.54 5.10 48.52
N PHE A 69 -35.79 5.44 48.21
CA PHE A 69 -36.42 5.12 46.95
C PHE A 69 -35.91 6.09 45.88
N VAL A 70 -34.75 5.79 45.29
CA VAL A 70 -34.36 6.41 44.01
C VAL A 70 -35.27 5.79 42.95
N PRO A 71 -36.11 6.58 42.25
CA PRO A 71 -37.00 6.03 41.22
C PRO A 71 -36.20 5.26 40.15
N GLY A 72 -36.91 4.37 39.44
CA GLY A 72 -36.35 3.51 38.40
C GLY A 72 -35.66 4.29 37.27
N PRO A 73 -35.13 3.59 36.24
CA PRO A 73 -34.31 4.19 35.19
C PRO A 73 -35.17 5.03 34.23
N ALA A 74 -35.72 6.15 34.70
CA ALA A 74 -36.04 7.26 33.83
C ALA A 74 -34.71 7.98 33.59
N PHE A 75 -34.17 7.82 32.38
CA PHE A 75 -33.04 8.59 31.87
C PHE A 75 -33.23 10.07 32.26
N GLN A 76 -32.44 10.57 33.20
CA GLN A 76 -32.33 12.01 33.41
C GLN A 76 -31.35 12.56 32.37
N PRO A 77 -31.82 13.30 31.35
CA PRO A 77 -30.92 13.98 30.42
C PRO A 77 -30.19 15.08 31.17
N GLY A 78 -28.87 14.93 31.37
CA GLY A 78 -28.04 15.99 31.97
C GLY A 78 -26.91 15.51 32.88
N LEU A 79 -26.97 14.28 33.39
CA LEU A 79 -25.87 13.72 34.19
C LEU A 79 -24.76 13.15 33.29
N SER A 80 -23.51 13.56 33.54
CA SER A 80 -22.32 12.97 32.92
C SER A 80 -22.34 11.44 33.10
N LYS A 81 -22.05 10.69 32.02
CA LYS A 81 -21.98 9.21 32.03
C LYS A 81 -21.08 8.68 33.15
N SER A 82 -20.05 9.43 33.54
CA SER A 82 -19.16 9.11 34.67
C SER A 82 -19.89 9.10 36.03
N ILE A 83 -20.81 10.03 36.26
CA ILE A 83 -21.60 10.12 37.50
C ILE A 83 -22.68 9.04 37.53
N GLN A 84 -23.33 8.78 36.39
CA GLN A 84 -24.28 7.68 36.27
C GLN A 84 -23.62 6.31 36.53
N ARG A 85 -22.39 6.11 36.04
CA ARG A 85 -21.55 4.93 36.34
C ARG A 85 -21.28 4.78 37.84
N LYS A 86 -20.88 5.86 38.52
CA LYS A 86 -20.64 5.86 39.98
C LYS A 86 -21.91 5.54 40.77
N LEU A 87 -23.05 6.12 40.39
CA LEU A 87 -24.35 5.87 41.03
C LEU A 87 -24.84 4.43 40.83
N TRP A 88 -24.64 3.84 39.66
CA TRP A 88 -24.99 2.44 39.40
C TRP A 88 -24.17 1.46 40.24
N LEU A 89 -22.84 1.69 40.34
CA LEU A 89 -21.94 0.88 41.18
C LEU A 89 -22.29 0.98 42.68
N LEU A 90 -22.61 2.20 43.15
CA LEU A 90 -23.03 2.43 44.54
C LEU A 90 -24.38 1.74 44.86
N ARG A 91 -25.33 1.75 43.92
CA ARG A 91 -26.64 1.09 44.08
C ARG A 91 -26.52 -0.42 44.21
N TRP A 92 -25.64 -1.06 43.44
CA TRP A 92 -25.40 -2.51 43.51
C TRP A 92 -24.64 -2.92 44.76
N ARG A 93 -23.59 -2.18 45.13
CA ARG A 93 -22.84 -2.41 46.37
C ARG A 93 -23.75 -2.36 47.60
N HIS A 94 -24.69 -1.41 47.63
CA HIS A 94 -25.58 -1.22 48.77
C HIS A 94 -26.75 -2.21 48.81
N ARG A 95 -27.25 -2.70 47.67
CA ARG A 95 -28.42 -3.61 47.64
C ARG A 95 -28.09 -5.08 47.89
N LEU A 96 -26.88 -5.54 47.56
CA LEU A 96 -26.59 -6.98 47.52
C LEU A 96 -25.39 -7.40 48.38
N GLY A 97 -24.67 -6.47 49.00
CA GLY A 97 -23.48 -6.80 49.82
C GLY A 97 -22.31 -7.42 49.03
N LEU A 98 -22.41 -7.47 47.70
CA LEU A 98 -21.41 -8.06 46.80
C LEU A 98 -20.15 -7.20 46.76
N ALA A 99 -18.99 -7.85 46.73
CA ALA A 99 -17.73 -7.16 46.46
C ALA A 99 -17.80 -6.52 45.06
N LEU A 100 -17.14 -5.37 44.83
CA LEU A 100 -17.08 -4.71 43.51
C LEU A 100 -16.61 -5.67 42.39
N GLN A 101 -15.83 -6.67 42.78
CA GLN A 101 -15.31 -7.73 41.92
C GLN A 101 -16.42 -8.63 41.35
N GLU A 102 -17.49 -8.86 42.12
CA GLU A 102 -18.60 -9.78 41.81
C GLU A 102 -19.73 -9.12 41.01
N VAL A 103 -19.74 -7.78 40.93
CA VAL A 103 -20.76 -7.05 40.14
C VAL A 103 -20.52 -7.32 38.64
N PRO A 104 -21.47 -7.89 37.90
CA PRO A 104 -21.29 -8.15 36.47
C PRO A 104 -21.12 -6.83 35.71
N PRO A 105 -20.24 -6.75 34.70
CA PRO A 105 -20.11 -5.54 33.89
C PRO A 105 -21.39 -5.29 33.07
N MET A 106 -21.65 -4.02 32.75
CA MET A 106 -22.75 -3.63 31.86
C MET A 106 -22.55 -4.20 30.45
N VAL A 107 -23.65 -4.35 29.70
CA VAL A 107 -23.59 -4.69 28.26
C VAL A 107 -22.67 -3.71 27.53
N GLY A 108 -21.84 -4.23 26.63
CA GLY A 108 -20.82 -3.48 25.93
C GLY A 108 -19.52 -3.26 26.73
N HIS A 109 -19.42 -3.74 27.96
CA HIS A 109 -18.24 -3.56 28.81
C HIS A 109 -17.70 -4.90 29.32
N ALA A 110 -16.38 -4.97 29.53
CA ALA A 110 -15.70 -6.11 30.12
C ALA A 110 -14.75 -5.66 31.22
N LYS A 111 -14.56 -6.50 32.24
CA LYS A 111 -13.55 -6.28 33.27
C LYS A 111 -12.21 -6.82 32.78
N LEU A 112 -11.16 -6.03 32.99
CA LEU A 112 -9.78 -6.50 32.89
C LEU A 112 -9.35 -7.08 34.25
N GLU A 113 -8.16 -7.67 34.35
CA GLU A 113 -7.71 -8.41 35.55
C GLU A 113 -7.76 -7.60 36.86
N ALA A 114 -7.77 -6.26 36.79
CA ALA A 114 -8.05 -5.41 37.93
C ALA A 114 -9.57 -5.26 38.16
N PRO A 115 -10.09 -5.62 39.34
CA PRO A 115 -11.51 -5.89 39.54
C PRO A 115 -12.41 -4.65 39.71
N ASP A 116 -11.82 -3.45 39.77
CA ASP A 116 -12.53 -2.23 40.18
C ASP A 116 -13.15 -1.44 39.01
N TYR A 117 -12.74 -1.73 37.77
CA TYR A 117 -13.16 -0.97 36.59
C TYR A 117 -13.51 -1.87 35.40
N ALA A 118 -14.60 -1.52 34.72
CA ALA A 118 -15.01 -2.14 33.46
C ALA A 118 -14.76 -1.17 32.31
N PHE A 119 -14.15 -1.68 31.25
CA PHE A 119 -13.79 -0.93 30.06
C PHE A 119 -14.75 -1.25 28.93
N GLN A 120 -15.01 -0.28 28.05
CA GLN A 120 -15.88 -0.50 26.91
C GLN A 120 -15.18 -1.41 25.90
N CYS A 121 -15.88 -2.43 25.41
CA CYS A 121 -15.32 -3.33 24.42
C CYS A 121 -15.28 -2.66 23.04
N PRO A 122 -14.31 -2.99 22.17
CA PRO A 122 -14.28 -2.49 20.80
C PRO A 122 -15.51 -2.97 20.02
N PRO A 123 -16.01 -2.18 19.05
CA PRO A 123 -17.18 -2.54 18.26
C PRO A 123 -17.01 -3.89 17.52
N PRO A 124 -18.07 -4.71 17.41
CA PRO A 124 -19.41 -4.53 17.98
C PRO A 124 -19.46 -4.87 19.49
N ALA A 125 -19.51 -3.86 20.34
CA ALA A 125 -19.33 -4.00 21.79
C ALA A 125 -20.46 -4.80 22.44
N GLU A 126 -21.70 -4.54 22.01
CA GLU A 126 -22.91 -5.16 22.54
C GLU A 126 -23.01 -6.65 22.22
N ILE A 127 -22.39 -7.08 21.11
CA ILE A 127 -22.31 -8.50 20.75
C ILE A 127 -21.20 -9.15 21.55
N ARG A 128 -19.99 -8.56 21.56
CA ARG A 128 -18.80 -9.16 22.18
C ARG A 128 -18.92 -9.26 23.70
N CYS A 129 -19.47 -8.23 24.34
CA CYS A 129 -19.48 -8.08 25.79
C CYS A 129 -20.92 -8.05 26.29
N ASN A 130 -21.52 -9.23 26.38
CA ASN A 130 -22.89 -9.39 26.83
C ASN A 130 -23.03 -10.53 27.84
N VAL A 131 -23.23 -10.14 29.11
CA VAL A 131 -23.36 -11.05 30.25
C VAL A 131 -24.68 -11.83 30.22
N SER A 132 -25.73 -11.30 29.57
CA SER A 132 -27.06 -11.92 29.58
C SER A 132 -27.14 -13.23 28.79
N ALA A 133 -26.10 -13.58 28.02
CA ALA A 133 -26.04 -14.77 27.17
C ALA A 133 -25.31 -15.98 27.80
N GLN A 134 -24.91 -15.95 29.08
CA GLN A 134 -23.94 -16.91 29.63
C GLN A 134 -24.45 -18.05 30.53
N LYS A 135 -23.78 -19.21 30.44
CA LYS A 135 -23.71 -20.30 31.44
C LYS A 135 -22.50 -20.10 32.41
N SER A 136 -22.78 -20.26 33.70
CA SER A 136 -22.02 -20.06 34.97
C SER A 136 -20.54 -19.63 35.06
N ASN A 137 -19.59 -19.97 34.17
CA ASN A 137 -18.15 -19.84 34.49
C ASN A 137 -17.45 -18.55 34.01
N TYR A 138 -18.03 -17.81 33.06
CA TYR A 138 -17.42 -16.58 32.50
C TYR A 138 -18.12 -15.28 32.94
N LYS A 139 -19.03 -15.36 33.93
CA LYS A 139 -19.86 -14.23 34.39
C LYS A 139 -19.05 -13.06 34.95
N SER A 140 -17.85 -13.33 35.46
CA SER A 140 -17.01 -12.31 36.09
C SER A 140 -16.32 -11.36 35.09
N LYS A 141 -16.00 -11.82 33.88
CA LYS A 141 -15.25 -11.02 32.88
C LYS A 141 -16.12 -10.21 31.93
N GLY A 142 -17.34 -10.66 31.67
CA GLY A 142 -18.31 -9.92 30.84
C GLY A 142 -18.38 -10.29 29.36
N CYS A 143 -17.64 -11.30 28.90
CA CYS A 143 -17.62 -11.74 27.50
C CYS A 143 -18.86 -12.54 27.12
N SER A 144 -19.37 -12.33 25.91
CA SER A 144 -20.42 -13.19 25.36
C SER A 144 -19.89 -14.59 25.00
N PHE A 145 -20.79 -15.54 24.77
CA PHE A 145 -20.44 -16.92 24.41
C PHE A 145 -19.59 -16.98 23.14
N GLY A 146 -18.46 -17.69 23.19
CA GLY A 146 -17.52 -17.81 22.09
C GLY A 146 -16.45 -16.72 22.02
N TYR A 147 -16.44 -15.76 22.97
CA TYR A 147 -15.42 -14.72 23.08
C TYR A 147 -14.61 -14.86 24.38
N SER A 148 -13.32 -14.56 24.30
CA SER A 148 -12.36 -14.67 25.39
C SER A 148 -11.31 -13.54 25.35
N GLY A 149 -10.43 -13.52 26.36
CA GLY A 149 -9.32 -12.57 26.46
C GLY A 149 -9.71 -11.17 26.96
N PRO A 150 -8.74 -10.25 27.09
CA PRO A 150 -8.99 -8.86 27.47
C PRO A 150 -9.91 -8.17 26.47
N LEU A 151 -10.92 -7.46 27.00
CA LEU A 151 -11.99 -6.83 26.22
C LEU A 151 -12.72 -7.77 25.23
N CYS A 152 -12.67 -9.09 25.47
CA CYS A 152 -13.36 -10.10 24.66
C CYS A 152 -12.95 -10.03 23.18
N MET A 153 -11.66 -9.75 22.93
CA MET A 153 -11.06 -9.57 21.61
C MET A 153 -10.53 -10.87 20.97
N ALA A 154 -10.55 -11.97 21.70
CA ALA A 154 -10.19 -13.30 21.20
C ALA A 154 -11.44 -14.18 21.07
N CYS A 155 -11.38 -15.18 20.19
CA CYS A 155 -12.39 -16.21 20.15
C CYS A 155 -12.04 -17.32 21.13
N GLU A 156 -13.05 -17.84 21.82
CA GLU A 156 -12.92 -18.96 22.72
C GLU A 156 -12.53 -20.24 21.96
N THR A 157 -12.03 -21.25 22.67
CA THR A 157 -11.73 -22.56 22.08
C THR A 157 -12.99 -23.16 21.46
N GLY A 158 -12.87 -23.70 20.25
CA GLY A 158 -14.02 -24.18 19.47
C GLY A 158 -14.75 -23.09 18.67
N PHE A 159 -14.24 -21.85 18.70
CA PHE A 159 -14.70 -20.74 17.86
C PHE A 159 -13.56 -20.19 17.00
N TYR A 160 -13.92 -19.61 15.86
CA TYR A 160 -13.00 -18.91 14.97
C TYR A 160 -13.51 -17.51 14.63
N SER A 161 -12.59 -16.60 14.32
CA SER A 161 -12.91 -15.23 13.93
C SER A 161 -13.41 -15.20 12.48
N LYS A 162 -14.61 -14.65 12.27
CA LYS A 162 -15.23 -14.45 10.97
C LYS A 162 -15.80 -13.04 10.90
N ALA A 163 -15.27 -12.20 10.01
CA ALA A 163 -15.77 -10.83 9.77
C ALA A 163 -16.03 -10.01 11.06
N GLY A 164 -15.14 -10.14 12.06
CA GLY A 164 -15.24 -9.39 13.31
C GLY A 164 -16.10 -10.01 14.42
N TYR A 165 -16.71 -11.18 14.19
CA TYR A 165 -17.42 -11.96 15.21
C TYR A 165 -16.83 -13.38 15.34
N CYS A 166 -17.08 -14.03 16.48
CA CYS A 166 -16.66 -15.41 16.72
C CYS A 166 -17.79 -16.37 16.30
N ALA A 167 -17.47 -17.30 15.40
CA ALA A 167 -18.37 -18.33 14.90
C ALA A 167 -17.95 -19.71 15.41
N PRO A 168 -18.89 -20.61 15.75
CA PRO A 168 -18.56 -21.95 16.21
C PRO A 168 -17.96 -22.79 15.09
N CYS A 169 -16.98 -23.62 15.42
CA CYS A 169 -16.37 -24.56 14.50
C CYS A 169 -17.34 -25.73 14.21
N SER A 170 -17.75 -25.90 12.95
CA SER A 170 -18.59 -27.01 12.50
C SER A 170 -17.74 -28.25 12.15
N VAL A 171 -17.48 -29.13 13.13
CA VAL A 171 -17.01 -30.54 13.01
C VAL A 171 -15.53 -30.78 12.56
N PRO A 172 -14.96 -32.00 12.77
CA PRO A 172 -13.69 -32.25 13.44
C PRO A 172 -12.46 -32.10 12.52
N SER A 173 -11.38 -31.62 13.11
CA SER A 173 -10.11 -31.35 12.44
C SER A 173 -9.37 -32.63 12.04
N ASN A 174 -9.53 -33.07 10.80
CA ASN A 174 -8.49 -33.90 10.18
C ASN A 174 -7.30 -32.98 9.83
N THR A 175 -6.20 -33.16 10.55
CA THR A 175 -4.97 -32.35 10.59
C THR A 175 -4.06 -32.52 9.35
N LEU A 176 -4.63 -32.43 8.14
CA LEU A 176 -3.89 -32.44 6.87
C LEU A 176 -3.88 -31.13 6.04
N PRO A 177 -4.56 -29.99 6.39
CA PRO A 177 -4.64 -28.88 5.46
C PRO A 177 -3.34 -28.07 5.37
N VAL A 178 -2.56 -27.90 6.44
CA VAL A 178 -1.39 -27.00 6.42
C VAL A 178 -0.26 -27.52 5.52
N LEU A 179 0.08 -28.81 5.60
CA LEU A 179 1.07 -29.44 4.73
C LEU A 179 0.57 -29.48 3.28
N GLY A 180 -0.72 -29.79 3.08
CA GLY A 180 -1.37 -29.77 1.76
C GLY A 180 -1.35 -28.38 1.12
N ILE A 181 -1.46 -27.31 1.90
CA ILE A 181 -1.45 -25.93 1.42
C ILE A 181 -0.03 -25.44 1.13
N LEU A 182 0.94 -25.81 1.97
CA LEU A 182 2.34 -25.52 1.67
C LEU A 182 2.76 -26.23 0.37
N LEU A 183 2.36 -27.51 0.20
CA LEU A 183 2.54 -28.28 -1.02
C LEU A 183 1.75 -27.70 -2.20
N ALA A 184 0.52 -27.22 -2.00
CA ALA A 184 -0.27 -26.60 -3.05
C ALA A 184 0.31 -25.25 -3.48
N LEU A 185 0.78 -24.41 -2.56
CA LEU A 185 1.46 -23.16 -2.87
C LEU A 185 2.78 -23.42 -3.61
N VAL A 186 3.57 -24.40 -3.17
CA VAL A 186 4.78 -24.84 -3.87
C VAL A 186 4.44 -25.41 -5.25
N SER A 187 3.36 -26.18 -5.39
CA SER A 187 2.91 -26.77 -6.66
C SER A 187 2.33 -25.73 -7.62
N ILE A 188 1.61 -24.73 -7.11
CA ILE A 188 1.10 -23.59 -7.89
C ILE A 188 2.27 -22.71 -8.32
N LEU A 189 3.24 -22.45 -7.45
CA LEU A 189 4.47 -21.74 -7.81
C LEU A 189 5.25 -22.52 -8.87
N TYR A 190 5.39 -23.83 -8.71
CA TYR A 190 6.01 -24.72 -9.69
C TYR A 190 5.26 -24.70 -11.03
N CYS A 191 3.93 -24.85 -11.04
CA CYS A 191 3.11 -24.80 -12.25
C CYS A 191 3.13 -23.42 -12.90
N CYS A 192 3.05 -22.33 -12.15
CA CYS A 192 3.17 -20.96 -12.69
C CYS A 192 4.55 -20.73 -13.31
N CYS A 193 5.62 -21.22 -12.68
CA CYS A 193 6.97 -21.20 -13.24
C CYS A 193 7.06 -22.04 -14.52
N SER A 194 6.56 -23.28 -14.52
CA SER A 194 6.58 -24.16 -15.69
C SER A 194 5.70 -23.68 -16.85
N CYS A 195 4.52 -23.10 -16.58
CA CYS A 195 3.63 -22.56 -17.60
C CYS A 195 4.11 -21.21 -18.14
N SER A 196 4.72 -20.36 -17.31
CA SER A 196 5.31 -19.09 -17.77
C SER A 196 6.55 -19.32 -18.63
N SER A 197 7.35 -20.35 -18.32
CA SER A 197 8.51 -20.76 -19.13
C SER A 197 8.13 -21.37 -20.48
N ARG A 198 6.91 -21.91 -20.65
CA ARG A 198 6.45 -22.54 -21.90
C ARG A 198 5.69 -21.60 -22.84
N ARG A 199 5.34 -20.39 -22.41
CA ARG A 199 4.54 -19.42 -23.20
C ARG A 199 5.36 -18.38 -23.96
N THR A 200 6.69 -18.43 -23.92
CA THR A 200 7.53 -17.45 -24.62
C THR A 200 7.70 -17.69 -26.12
N ASP A 201 7.30 -18.84 -26.67
CA ASP A 201 7.70 -19.22 -28.04
C ASP A 201 6.61 -19.14 -29.12
N GLY A 202 5.45 -18.52 -28.85
CA GLY A 202 4.37 -18.48 -29.84
C GLY A 202 3.45 -17.27 -29.75
N THR A 203 3.88 -16.12 -30.28
CA THR A 203 2.99 -14.98 -30.50
C THR A 203 2.41 -15.02 -31.92
N SER A 204 1.18 -15.54 -32.04
CA SER A 204 0.34 -15.45 -33.24
C SER A 204 -0.15 -14.00 -33.43
N GLU A 205 -0.06 -13.50 -34.68
CA GLU A 205 -0.22 -12.08 -35.03
C GLU A 205 -1.66 -11.55 -35.16
N ALA A 206 -2.70 -12.35 -34.92
CA ALA A 206 -4.07 -12.01 -35.36
C ALA A 206 -4.96 -11.20 -34.36
N GLY A 207 -4.45 -10.72 -33.22
CA GLY A 207 -5.27 -10.09 -32.15
C GLY A 207 -4.82 -8.71 -31.62
N ARG A 208 -4.11 -7.91 -32.42
CA ARG A 208 -3.25 -6.77 -31.97
C ARG A 208 -3.95 -5.54 -31.36
N GLY A 209 -5.27 -5.38 -31.48
CA GLY A 209 -6.00 -4.23 -30.91
C GLY A 209 -6.45 -4.44 -29.46
N ALA A 210 -6.94 -5.65 -29.15
CA ALA A 210 -7.37 -6.02 -27.80
C ALA A 210 -6.17 -6.32 -26.88
N SER A 211 -5.03 -6.76 -27.45
CA SER A 211 -3.81 -7.05 -26.69
C SER A 211 -3.26 -5.81 -25.97
N PHE A 212 -3.36 -4.61 -26.55
CA PHE A 212 -2.78 -3.42 -25.94
C PHE A 212 -3.53 -2.97 -24.68
N ARG A 213 -4.87 -2.93 -24.72
CA ARG A 213 -5.65 -2.54 -23.54
C ARG A 213 -5.36 -3.49 -22.39
N LEU A 214 -5.22 -4.79 -22.69
CA LEU A 214 -4.84 -5.80 -21.71
C LEU A 214 -3.41 -5.59 -21.18
N GLU A 215 -2.45 -5.25 -22.05
CA GLU A 215 -1.06 -4.98 -21.68
C GLU A 215 -0.96 -3.75 -20.78
N LEU A 216 -1.60 -2.63 -21.14
CA LEU A 216 -1.63 -1.42 -20.32
C LEU A 216 -2.30 -1.67 -18.96
N LEU A 217 -3.42 -2.40 -18.95
CA LEU A 217 -4.07 -2.81 -17.70
C LEU A 217 -3.16 -3.70 -16.86
N SER A 218 -2.40 -4.61 -17.47
CA SER A 218 -1.44 -5.45 -16.76
C SER A 218 -0.29 -4.65 -16.13
N LEU A 219 0.12 -3.54 -16.78
CA LEU A 219 1.13 -2.61 -16.24
C LEU A 219 0.56 -1.71 -15.13
N GLN A 220 -0.72 -1.36 -15.20
CA GLN A 220 -1.43 -0.55 -14.20
C GLN A 220 -1.87 -1.36 -12.96
N ALA A 221 -2.17 -2.66 -13.12
CA ALA A 221 -2.74 -3.50 -12.07
C ALA A 221 -1.88 -3.56 -10.79
N PRO A 222 -0.54 -3.70 -10.83
CA PRO A 222 0.28 -3.70 -9.62
C PRO A 222 0.18 -2.39 -8.83
N PHE A 223 0.06 -1.25 -9.52
CA PHE A 223 -0.11 0.04 -8.88
C PHE A 223 -1.47 0.16 -8.20
N LEU A 224 -2.54 -0.20 -8.88
CA LEU A 224 -3.88 -0.19 -8.30
C LEU A 224 -3.94 -1.11 -7.07
N LEU A 225 -3.29 -2.27 -7.14
CA LEU A 225 -3.17 -3.17 -6.00
C LEU A 225 -2.42 -2.51 -4.84
N HIS A 226 -1.23 -1.91 -5.07
CA HIS A 226 -0.49 -1.19 -4.03
C HIS A 226 -1.32 -0.08 -3.40
N MET A 227 -2.12 0.60 -4.21
CA MET A 227 -2.96 1.68 -3.77
C MET A 227 -4.11 1.21 -2.89
N VAL A 228 -4.77 0.12 -3.26
CA VAL A 228 -5.77 -0.53 -2.41
C VAL A 228 -5.15 -0.99 -1.10
N GLN A 229 -3.96 -1.60 -1.15
CA GLN A 229 -3.25 -2.06 0.04
C GLN A 229 -2.86 -0.89 0.97
N LEU A 230 -2.28 0.18 0.41
CA LEU A 230 -1.94 1.39 1.17
C LEU A 230 -3.17 2.09 1.74
N TRP A 231 -4.26 2.12 0.99
CA TRP A 231 -5.53 2.67 1.44
C TRP A 231 -6.04 1.93 2.67
N LEU A 232 -6.06 0.59 2.64
CA LEU A 232 -6.45 -0.24 3.79
C LEU A 232 -5.57 0.06 5.02
N VAL A 233 -4.25 0.22 4.82
CA VAL A 233 -3.32 0.59 5.90
C VAL A 233 -3.67 1.97 6.48
N VAL A 234 -3.83 2.99 5.63
CA VAL A 234 -4.11 4.36 6.04
C VAL A 234 -5.44 4.44 6.80
N VAL A 235 -6.49 3.81 6.27
CA VAL A 235 -7.80 3.77 6.94
C VAL A 235 -7.69 3.05 8.30
N ALA A 236 -6.97 1.93 8.37
CA ALA A 236 -6.77 1.20 9.61
C ALA A 236 -5.93 1.98 10.64
N GLY A 237 -4.98 2.81 10.20
CA GLY A 237 -4.19 3.69 11.07
C GLY A 237 -5.02 4.84 11.63
N LEU A 238 -5.67 5.61 10.77
CA LEU A 238 -6.42 6.82 11.14
C LEU A 238 -7.64 6.54 12.02
N ARG A 239 -8.31 5.40 11.81
CA ARG A 239 -9.41 4.98 12.69
C ARG A 239 -8.97 4.77 14.13
N ARG A 240 -7.72 4.37 14.36
CA ARG A 240 -7.19 4.24 15.73
C ARG A 240 -7.05 5.59 16.41
N GLU A 241 -6.68 6.64 15.66
CA GLU A 241 -6.57 7.99 16.20
C GLU A 241 -7.93 8.58 16.55
N ARG A 242 -8.93 8.38 15.69
CA ARG A 242 -10.28 8.93 15.93
C ARG A 242 -10.92 8.38 17.21
N GLY A 243 -10.63 7.11 17.54
CA GLY A 243 -11.03 6.52 18.82
C GLY A 243 -10.42 7.21 20.05
N ARG A 244 -9.28 7.93 19.91
CA ARG A 244 -8.63 8.65 21.02
C ARG A 244 -9.22 10.04 21.29
N GLY A 245 -9.79 10.70 20.28
CA GLY A 245 -10.21 12.11 20.37
C GLY A 245 -11.68 12.34 20.74
N ALA A 246 -12.54 11.34 20.60
CA ALA A 246 -13.99 11.48 20.75
C ALA A 246 -14.48 11.28 22.20
N GLY A 247 -13.95 12.06 23.14
CA GLY A 247 -14.30 11.97 24.56
C GLY A 247 -15.63 12.64 24.97
N THR A 248 -16.32 13.41 24.12
CA THR A 248 -17.38 14.31 24.63
C THR A 248 -18.71 14.39 23.89
N THR A 249 -18.87 13.88 22.67
CA THR A 249 -20.22 13.79 22.08
C THR A 249 -20.27 12.58 21.16
N ALA A 250 -20.91 11.52 21.64
CA ALA A 250 -21.26 10.34 20.85
C ALA A 250 -22.30 10.74 19.78
N SER A 251 -21.84 11.38 18.71
CA SER A 251 -22.53 11.25 17.44
C SER A 251 -22.47 9.75 17.10
N PRO A 252 -23.60 9.11 16.70
CA PRO A 252 -23.63 7.69 16.42
C PRO A 252 -22.48 7.40 15.46
N VAL A 253 -21.53 6.60 15.94
CA VAL A 253 -20.51 5.99 15.09
C VAL A 253 -21.31 5.11 14.16
N VAL A 254 -21.72 5.68 13.02
CA VAL A 254 -22.26 4.94 11.88
C VAL A 254 -21.32 3.77 11.70
N ASP A 255 -21.86 2.56 11.63
CA ASP A 255 -21.09 1.33 11.62
C ASP A 255 -20.37 1.20 10.26
N TRP A 256 -19.31 2.00 10.10
CA TRP A 256 -18.47 2.10 8.89
C TRP A 256 -17.92 0.73 8.47
N ASP A 257 -17.84 -0.21 9.41
CA ASP A 257 -17.31 -1.56 9.19
C ASP A 257 -18.32 -2.49 8.53
N SER A 258 -19.63 -2.32 8.74
CA SER A 258 -20.61 -3.20 8.14
C SER A 258 -21.10 -2.65 6.80
N GLU A 259 -21.58 -1.41 6.72
CA GLU A 259 -22.21 -0.93 5.49
C GLU A 259 -21.21 -0.58 4.39
N PHE A 260 -20.09 0.07 4.71
CA PHE A 260 -19.13 0.48 3.68
C PHE A 260 -18.24 -0.68 3.22
N TYR A 261 -17.76 -1.53 4.15
CA TYR A 261 -17.08 -2.75 3.77
C TYR A 261 -18.01 -3.63 2.93
N GLN A 262 -19.27 -3.82 3.33
CA GLN A 262 -20.24 -4.57 2.51
C GLN A 262 -20.55 -3.89 1.18
N TRP A 263 -20.69 -2.57 1.12
CA TRP A 263 -20.95 -1.84 -0.13
C TRP A 263 -19.76 -1.97 -1.09
N PHE A 264 -18.54 -1.74 -0.61
CA PHE A 264 -17.34 -1.84 -1.44
C PHE A 264 -17.04 -3.28 -1.82
N MET A 265 -17.27 -4.23 -0.91
CA MET A 265 -17.27 -5.66 -1.21
C MET A 265 -18.30 -6.02 -2.26
N ARG A 266 -19.53 -5.53 -2.18
CA ARG A 266 -20.57 -5.75 -3.20
C ARG A 266 -20.20 -5.11 -4.52
N PHE A 267 -19.65 -3.89 -4.52
CA PHE A 267 -19.17 -3.21 -5.71
C PHE A 267 -18.03 -3.98 -6.38
N MET A 268 -17.03 -4.41 -5.61
CA MET A 268 -15.91 -5.20 -6.12
C MET A 268 -16.31 -6.63 -6.49
N LEU A 269 -17.24 -7.27 -5.79
CA LEU A 269 -17.84 -8.55 -6.21
C LEU A 269 -18.67 -8.39 -7.48
N TYR A 270 -19.33 -7.25 -7.67
CA TYR A 270 -20.11 -6.94 -8.86
C TYR A 270 -19.23 -6.66 -10.07
N VAL A 271 -18.17 -5.85 -9.89
CA VAL A 271 -17.19 -5.51 -10.93
C VAL A 271 -16.24 -6.68 -11.22
N CYS A 272 -15.88 -7.44 -10.19
CA CYS A 272 -14.92 -8.55 -10.25
C CYS A 272 -15.54 -9.83 -9.69
N ARG A 273 -16.55 -10.34 -10.39
CA ARG A 273 -17.23 -11.61 -10.08
C ARG A 273 -16.20 -12.73 -9.85
N GLY A 274 -16.00 -13.14 -8.60
CA GLY A 274 -15.09 -14.23 -8.21
C GLY A 274 -13.83 -13.83 -7.41
N ILE A 275 -13.62 -12.56 -7.05
CA ILE A 275 -12.48 -12.16 -6.19
C ILE A 275 -12.86 -12.26 -4.69
N PRO A 276 -12.01 -12.88 -3.84
CA PRO A 276 -12.24 -12.99 -2.39
C PRO A 276 -12.31 -11.62 -1.67
N PRO A 277 -12.74 -11.58 -0.39
CA PRO A 277 -12.92 -10.34 0.37
C PRO A 277 -11.73 -9.39 0.33
N LEU A 278 -11.97 -8.10 0.28
CA LEU A 278 -10.96 -7.09 -0.06
C LEU A 278 -9.82 -7.01 0.94
N SER A 279 -10.08 -7.41 2.17
CA SER A 279 -9.06 -7.62 3.19
C SER A 279 -8.04 -8.68 2.75
N SER A 280 -8.45 -9.72 2.01
CA SER A 280 -7.55 -10.71 1.38
C SER A 280 -6.61 -10.14 0.32
N LEU A 281 -6.90 -8.95 -0.26
CA LEU A 281 -5.96 -8.26 -1.16
C LEU A 281 -4.75 -7.68 -0.42
N LEU A 282 -4.84 -7.49 0.91
CA LEU A 282 -3.66 -7.18 1.72
C LEU A 282 -2.68 -8.37 1.76
N LEU A 283 -3.15 -9.57 1.37
CA LEU A 283 -2.39 -10.84 1.36
C LEU A 283 -1.67 -11.07 2.69
N THR A 284 -2.28 -10.64 3.80
CA THR A 284 -1.77 -10.94 5.13
C THR A 284 -2.11 -12.38 5.50
N ALA A 285 -1.25 -13.04 6.27
CA ALA A 285 -1.52 -14.40 6.70
C ALA A 285 -2.78 -14.51 7.57
N HIS A 286 -3.24 -13.42 8.18
CA HIS A 286 -4.52 -13.35 8.91
C HIS A 286 -5.73 -13.58 7.99
N GLU A 287 -5.65 -13.19 6.72
CA GLU A 287 -6.72 -13.44 5.75
C GLU A 287 -6.61 -14.84 5.15
N LEU A 288 -5.39 -15.36 5.05
CA LEU A 288 -5.14 -16.77 4.70
C LEU A 288 -5.66 -17.69 5.81
N GLU A 289 -5.54 -17.29 7.08
CA GLU A 289 -6.04 -17.99 8.25
C GLU A 289 -7.56 -18.23 8.16
N TRP A 290 -8.31 -17.23 7.68
CA TRP A 290 -9.75 -17.35 7.45
C TRP A 290 -10.10 -18.40 6.39
N MET A 291 -9.28 -18.55 5.35
CA MET A 291 -9.52 -19.54 4.30
C MET A 291 -9.23 -20.98 4.76
N ILE A 292 -8.44 -21.17 5.82
CA ILE A 292 -7.87 -22.47 6.18
C ILE A 292 -8.42 -22.99 7.51
N ASN A 293 -9.23 -22.21 8.24
CA ASN A 293 -9.80 -22.57 9.54
C ASN A 293 -8.74 -23.12 10.53
N VAL A 294 -7.51 -22.58 10.48
CA VAL A 294 -6.40 -23.03 11.37
C VAL A 294 -6.77 -22.89 12.85
N GLN A 295 -7.59 -21.89 13.18
CA GLN A 295 -8.11 -21.67 14.53
C GLN A 295 -8.96 -22.83 15.05
N CYS A 296 -9.68 -23.53 14.16
CA CYS A 296 -10.51 -24.68 14.55
C CYS A 296 -9.69 -25.95 14.77
N SER A 297 -8.53 -26.10 14.12
CA SER A 297 -7.71 -27.32 14.23
C SER A 297 -6.65 -27.25 15.33
N VAL A 298 -6.01 -26.09 15.49
CA VAL A 298 -4.87 -25.91 16.41
C VAL A 298 -5.31 -25.17 17.69
N GLY A 299 -6.56 -24.70 17.74
CA GLY A 299 -7.09 -23.83 18.79
C GLY A 299 -6.93 -22.35 18.42
N SER A 300 -7.85 -21.52 18.89
CA SER A 300 -7.96 -20.11 18.51
C SER A 300 -6.71 -19.30 18.89
N ILE A 301 -6.18 -19.51 20.10
CA ILE A 301 -5.01 -18.80 20.63
C ILE A 301 -3.74 -19.14 19.83
N LEU A 302 -3.47 -20.43 19.66
CA LEU A 302 -2.27 -20.90 18.97
C LEU A 302 -2.34 -20.63 17.46
N GLY A 303 -3.51 -20.82 16.83
CA GLY A 303 -3.74 -20.50 15.42
C GLY A 303 -3.50 -19.01 15.12
N ARG A 304 -4.06 -18.11 15.94
CA ARG A 304 -3.85 -16.67 15.82
C ARG A 304 -2.40 -16.28 16.04
N SER A 305 -1.74 -16.89 17.03
CA SER A 305 -0.34 -16.60 17.35
C SER A 305 0.59 -17.00 16.21
N ILE A 306 0.36 -18.19 15.64
CA ILE A 306 1.09 -18.69 14.47
C ILE A 306 0.84 -17.76 13.28
N ALA A 307 -0.41 -17.41 12.99
CA ALA A 307 -0.74 -16.52 11.87
C ALA A 307 -0.10 -15.13 12.02
N ALA A 308 -0.12 -14.56 13.23
CA ALA A 308 0.50 -13.28 13.55
C ALA A 308 2.02 -13.30 13.32
N ILE A 309 2.71 -14.37 13.74
CA ILE A 309 4.17 -14.53 13.56
C ILE A 309 4.53 -14.82 12.10
N ILE A 310 3.75 -15.66 11.41
CA ILE A 310 4.01 -16.03 10.02
C ILE A 310 3.74 -14.86 9.07
N SER A 311 2.72 -14.03 9.31
CA SER A 311 2.33 -12.95 8.39
C SER A 311 3.48 -12.03 7.94
N PRO A 312 4.32 -11.48 8.85
CA PRO A 312 5.46 -10.65 8.44
C PRO A 312 6.62 -11.44 7.83
N VAL A 313 6.74 -12.73 8.15
CA VAL A 313 7.86 -13.60 7.75
C VAL A 313 7.58 -14.28 6.41
N LEU A 314 6.32 -14.52 6.05
CA LEU A 314 5.92 -15.22 4.84
C LEU A 314 6.52 -14.61 3.56
N PRO A 315 6.49 -13.29 3.34
CA PRO A 315 7.12 -12.71 2.15
C PRO A 315 8.64 -12.92 2.14
N LEU A 316 9.29 -12.96 3.30
CA LEU A 316 10.72 -13.20 3.43
C LEU A 316 11.09 -14.64 3.13
N VAL A 317 10.29 -15.60 3.60
CA VAL A 317 10.45 -17.03 3.29
C VAL A 317 10.25 -17.28 1.81
N LEU A 318 9.25 -16.64 1.18
CA LEU A 318 9.05 -16.72 -0.26
C LEU A 318 10.22 -16.10 -1.04
N LEU A 319 10.82 -15.02 -0.53
CA LEU A 319 12.04 -14.45 -1.12
C LEU A 319 13.25 -15.36 -0.96
N LEU A 320 13.40 -16.03 0.17
CA LEU A 320 14.43 -17.04 0.37
C LEU A 320 14.24 -18.20 -0.62
N ALA A 321 13.01 -18.68 -0.79
CA ALA A 321 12.67 -19.70 -1.78
C ALA A 321 13.00 -19.25 -3.21
N CYS A 322 12.77 -17.98 -3.54
CA CYS A 322 13.20 -17.41 -4.83
C CYS A 322 14.73 -17.36 -4.96
N GLY A 323 15.45 -17.10 -3.87
CA GLY A 323 16.91 -17.17 -3.84
C GLY A 323 17.42 -18.60 -4.09
N ILE A 324 16.77 -19.61 -3.51
CA ILE A 324 17.07 -21.02 -3.80
C ILE A 324 16.75 -21.36 -5.26
N LEU A 325 15.60 -20.89 -5.77
CA LEU A 325 15.23 -21.06 -7.17
C LEU A 325 16.26 -20.41 -8.10
N GLU A 326 16.80 -19.25 -7.75
CA GLU A 326 17.85 -18.56 -8.52
C GLU A 326 19.15 -19.38 -8.60
N LEU A 327 19.49 -20.16 -7.57
CA LEU A 327 20.65 -21.07 -7.60
C LEU A 327 20.48 -22.18 -8.64
N ALA A 328 19.24 -22.64 -8.85
CA ALA A 328 18.94 -23.72 -9.78
C ALA A 328 18.61 -23.21 -11.20
N TRP A 329 17.93 -22.06 -11.29
CA TRP A 329 17.41 -21.45 -12.52
C TRP A 329 17.74 -19.95 -12.50
N PRO A 330 18.96 -19.57 -12.91
CA PRO A 330 19.37 -18.17 -12.93
C PRO A 330 18.36 -17.31 -13.70
N SER A 331 18.16 -16.07 -13.27
CA SER A 331 17.16 -15.08 -13.72
C SER A 331 15.70 -15.34 -13.31
N ALA A 332 15.25 -16.60 -13.25
CA ALA A 332 13.85 -16.92 -12.95
C ALA A 332 13.50 -16.61 -11.48
N GLY A 333 14.42 -16.93 -10.56
CA GLY A 333 14.26 -16.64 -9.13
C GLY A 333 14.15 -15.14 -8.86
N ILE A 334 15.02 -14.34 -9.48
CA ILE A 334 15.00 -12.86 -9.37
C ILE A 334 13.71 -12.27 -9.94
N GLY A 335 13.27 -12.73 -11.11
CA GLY A 335 12.03 -12.27 -11.73
C GLY A 335 10.80 -12.57 -10.86
N LEU A 336 10.76 -13.75 -10.23
CA LEU A 336 9.70 -14.13 -9.30
C LEU A 336 9.79 -13.32 -7.99
N ALA A 337 10.98 -13.13 -7.44
CA ALA A 337 11.22 -12.34 -6.23
C ALA A 337 10.70 -10.91 -6.37
N LEU A 338 10.99 -10.24 -7.50
CA LEU A 338 10.53 -8.87 -7.75
C LEU A 338 9.00 -8.77 -7.91
N LYS A 339 8.36 -9.78 -8.51
CA LYS A 339 6.90 -9.89 -8.57
C LYS A 339 6.31 -10.08 -7.17
N LEU A 340 6.88 -10.96 -6.36
CA LEU A 340 6.44 -11.20 -4.99
C LEU A 340 6.64 -9.99 -4.07
N ILE A 341 7.78 -9.29 -4.17
CA ILE A 341 8.00 -8.00 -3.47
C ILE A 341 6.98 -6.96 -3.92
N SER A 342 6.54 -7.00 -5.19
CA SER A 342 5.45 -6.14 -5.60
C SER A 342 4.17 -6.54 -4.88
N LEU A 343 3.77 -7.81 -4.87
CA LEU A 343 2.48 -8.23 -4.32
C LEU A 343 2.38 -8.17 -2.78
N LEU A 344 3.44 -8.57 -2.07
CA LEU A 344 3.38 -8.92 -0.65
C LEU A 344 4.05 -7.90 0.28
N PHE A 345 4.79 -6.92 -0.27
CA PHE A 345 5.60 -6.02 0.56
C PHE A 345 4.77 -5.16 1.52
N ILE A 346 3.65 -4.57 1.07
CA ILE A 346 2.83 -3.70 1.92
C ILE A 346 2.19 -4.52 3.05
N GLY A 347 1.60 -5.67 2.73
CA GLY A 347 0.99 -6.59 3.71
C GLY A 347 1.99 -7.12 4.73
N GLY A 348 3.18 -7.52 4.27
CA GLY A 348 4.29 -7.97 5.11
C GLY A 348 4.82 -6.88 6.05
N ALA A 349 5.08 -5.68 5.51
CA ALA A 349 5.52 -4.53 6.31
C ALA A 349 4.46 -4.09 7.32
N PHE A 350 3.18 -4.08 6.93
CA PHE A 350 2.07 -3.75 7.83
C PHE A 350 1.89 -4.80 8.93
N SER A 351 2.03 -6.09 8.62
CA SER A 351 2.02 -7.17 9.62
C SER A 351 3.17 -7.04 10.60
N CYS A 352 4.35 -6.66 10.12
CA CYS A 352 5.53 -6.41 10.95
C CYS A 352 5.28 -5.26 11.93
N TYR A 353 4.64 -4.18 11.45
CA TYR A 353 4.20 -3.07 12.30
C TYR A 353 3.17 -3.53 13.33
N GLN A 354 2.18 -4.34 12.94
CA GLN A 354 1.13 -4.81 13.85
C GLN A 354 1.64 -5.67 15.01
N LEU A 355 2.77 -6.39 14.85
CA LEU A 355 3.37 -7.17 15.93
C LEU A 355 3.69 -6.36 17.19
N VAL A 356 4.07 -5.09 17.00
CA VAL A 356 4.48 -4.19 18.09
C VAL A 356 3.39 -3.19 18.48
N VAL A 357 2.21 -3.26 17.86
CA VAL A 357 1.11 -2.37 18.19
C VAL A 357 0.36 -2.89 19.41
N TYR A 358 0.31 -2.04 20.44
CA TYR A 358 -0.48 -2.27 21.64
C TYR A 358 -1.85 -1.59 21.53
N GLN A 359 -2.85 -2.26 22.08
CA GLN A 359 -4.13 -1.66 22.40
C GLN A 359 -3.95 -0.87 23.70
N ALA A 360 -3.79 0.45 23.58
CA ALA A 360 -3.59 1.34 24.72
C ALA A 360 -4.90 1.99 25.23
N PHE A 361 -5.99 1.87 24.48
CA PHE A 361 -7.28 2.49 24.77
C PHE A 361 -8.40 1.47 24.66
N ASP A 362 -9.50 1.67 25.38
CA ASP A 362 -10.69 0.85 25.26
C ASP A 362 -11.58 1.28 24.07
N GLY A 363 -12.76 0.67 23.93
CA GLY A 363 -13.74 1.02 22.90
C GLY A 363 -14.41 2.39 23.08
N ALA A 364 -14.25 3.03 24.24
CA ALA A 364 -14.71 4.39 24.54
C ALA A 364 -13.63 5.45 24.31
N GLY A 365 -12.38 5.04 24.04
CA GLY A 365 -11.24 5.94 23.98
C GLY A 365 -10.58 6.21 25.33
N GLU A 366 -10.97 5.50 26.39
CA GLU A 366 -10.35 5.62 27.71
C GLU A 366 -9.00 4.89 27.74
N PRO A 367 -7.93 5.48 28.32
CA PRO A 367 -6.63 4.83 28.38
C PRO A 367 -6.65 3.63 29.30
N LEU A 368 -6.10 2.50 28.83
CA LEU A 368 -5.94 1.27 29.61
C LEU A 368 -4.77 1.34 30.60
N GLY A 369 -3.86 2.31 30.43
CA GLY A 369 -2.70 2.50 31.31
C GLY A 369 -1.79 1.28 31.33
N SER A 370 -1.52 0.74 32.51
CA SER A 370 -0.72 -0.48 32.69
C SER A 370 -1.39 -1.75 32.16
N GLN A 371 -2.68 -1.69 31.81
CA GLN A 371 -3.46 -2.82 31.29
C GLN A 371 -3.48 -2.84 29.75
N ALA A 372 -2.64 -2.04 29.09
CA ALA A 372 -2.46 -2.11 27.65
C ALA A 372 -1.93 -3.49 27.25
N PHE A 373 -2.52 -4.07 26.21
CA PHE A 373 -2.19 -5.42 25.75
C PHE A 373 -1.86 -5.45 24.27
N SER A 374 -1.11 -6.46 23.82
CA SER A 374 -0.80 -6.61 22.40
C SER A 374 -2.08 -6.92 21.62
N LYS A 375 -2.33 -6.18 20.53
CA LYS A 375 -3.55 -6.39 19.74
C LYS A 375 -3.57 -7.76 19.07
N LEU A 376 -2.42 -8.27 18.63
CA LEU A 376 -2.33 -9.59 17.99
C LEU A 376 -2.29 -10.73 19.01
N PHE A 377 -1.81 -10.47 20.22
CA PHE A 377 -1.66 -11.46 21.28
C PHE A 377 -2.31 -10.98 22.59
N PRO A 378 -3.65 -10.86 22.61
CA PRO A 378 -4.37 -10.33 23.77
C PRO A 378 -4.23 -11.22 25.02
N ASP A 379 -4.05 -12.54 24.85
CA ASP A 379 -4.05 -13.51 25.95
C ASP A 379 -2.71 -13.65 26.69
N LEU A 380 -1.66 -12.91 26.30
CA LEU A 380 -0.32 -13.01 26.93
C LEU A 380 -0.24 -12.47 28.36
N GLY A 381 -1.32 -11.91 28.92
CA GLY A 381 -1.30 -11.28 30.25
C GLY A 381 -1.21 -12.24 31.45
N ASN A 382 -1.58 -13.51 31.31
CA ASN A 382 -1.92 -14.33 32.48
C ASN A 382 -0.74 -15.09 33.14
N SER A 383 0.51 -15.01 32.63
CA SER A 383 1.65 -15.77 33.19
C SER A 383 3.00 -15.10 32.90
N GLU A 384 3.61 -14.49 33.93
CA GLU A 384 4.86 -13.71 33.82
C GLU A 384 6.03 -14.47 33.15
N ALA A 385 6.22 -15.75 33.46
CA ALA A 385 7.33 -16.54 32.91
C ALA A 385 7.17 -16.82 31.40
N LEU A 386 6.01 -17.33 30.99
CA LEU A 386 5.69 -17.61 29.58
C LEU A 386 5.61 -16.33 28.74
N GLN A 387 5.12 -15.25 29.34
CA GLN A 387 5.00 -13.94 28.72
C GLN A 387 6.38 -13.36 28.34
N SER A 388 7.38 -13.50 29.21
CA SER A 388 8.74 -13.01 28.94
C SER A 388 9.37 -13.68 27.71
N VAL A 389 9.19 -14.99 27.55
CA VAL A 389 9.71 -15.76 26.41
C VAL A 389 8.99 -15.37 25.12
N ILE A 390 7.66 -15.33 25.13
CA ILE A 390 6.88 -15.04 23.92
C ILE A 390 7.09 -13.59 23.45
N ILE A 391 7.16 -12.62 24.38
CA ILE A 391 7.47 -11.23 24.03
C ILE A 391 8.86 -11.14 23.39
N THR A 392 9.85 -11.88 23.92
CA THR A 392 11.20 -11.91 23.34
C THR A 392 11.18 -12.44 21.91
N VAL A 393 10.44 -13.53 21.65
CA VAL A 393 10.29 -14.09 20.29
C VAL A 393 9.58 -13.11 19.35
N ILE A 394 8.47 -12.49 19.78
CA ILE A 394 7.73 -11.49 18.98
C ILE A 394 8.66 -10.32 18.61
N TRP A 395 9.46 -9.84 19.57
CA TRP A 395 10.40 -8.76 19.35
C TRP A 395 11.50 -9.14 18.36
N GLN A 396 12.06 -10.36 18.47
CA GLN A 396 13.05 -10.86 17.52
C GLN A 396 12.47 -10.97 16.11
N VAL A 397 11.27 -11.53 15.97
CA VAL A 397 10.58 -11.63 14.67
C VAL A 397 10.33 -10.25 14.08
N HIS A 398 9.84 -9.32 14.89
CA HIS A 398 9.64 -7.93 14.47
C HIS A 398 10.95 -7.29 14.00
N LEU A 399 12.03 -7.41 14.79
CA LEU A 399 13.33 -6.81 14.46
C LEU A 399 13.88 -7.37 13.14
N VAL A 400 13.90 -8.69 12.98
CA VAL A 400 14.38 -9.35 11.76
C VAL A 400 13.53 -8.94 10.56
N ALA A 401 12.21 -8.95 10.69
CA ALA A 401 11.31 -8.55 9.61
C ALA A 401 11.48 -7.05 9.27
N ALA A 402 11.55 -6.18 10.26
CA ALA A 402 11.77 -4.76 10.09
C ALA A 402 13.07 -4.49 9.32
N LEU A 403 14.19 -5.10 9.75
CA LEU A 403 15.49 -5.01 9.06
C LEU A 403 15.39 -5.51 7.61
N ALA A 404 14.64 -6.57 7.37
CA ALA A 404 14.46 -7.09 6.02
C ALA A 404 13.71 -6.11 5.11
N TYR A 405 12.59 -5.54 5.58
CA TYR A 405 11.79 -4.59 4.80
C TYR A 405 12.46 -3.22 4.63
N THR A 406 13.24 -2.74 5.61
CA THR A 406 13.86 -1.41 5.57
C THR A 406 15.28 -1.39 5.00
N ILE A 407 16.02 -2.52 5.09
CA ILE A 407 17.42 -2.58 4.68
C ILE A 407 17.63 -3.63 3.59
N ILE A 408 17.31 -4.90 3.86
CA ILE A 408 17.70 -6.00 2.95
C ILE A 408 17.05 -5.85 1.58
N ILE A 409 15.73 -5.65 1.50
CA ILE A 409 15.00 -5.50 0.24
C ILE A 409 15.48 -4.23 -0.53
N PRO A 410 15.57 -3.04 0.09
CA PRO A 410 16.17 -1.87 -0.53
C PRO A 410 17.61 -2.09 -1.05
N CYS A 411 18.48 -2.73 -0.27
CA CYS A 411 19.86 -3.02 -0.68
C CYS A 411 19.91 -3.98 -1.88
N PHE A 412 19.02 -4.97 -1.93
CA PHE A 412 18.90 -5.85 -3.09
C PHE A 412 18.50 -5.07 -4.35
N LEU A 413 17.51 -4.18 -4.26
CA LEU A 413 17.11 -3.32 -5.37
C LEU A 413 18.23 -2.35 -5.79
N LEU A 414 18.96 -1.77 -4.83
CA LEU A 414 20.13 -0.94 -5.11
C LEU A 414 21.23 -1.71 -5.84
N ARG A 415 21.44 -2.98 -5.51
CA ARG A 415 22.39 -3.85 -6.24
C ARG A 415 21.95 -4.07 -7.69
N VAL A 416 20.66 -4.34 -7.93
CA VAL A 416 20.09 -4.44 -9.29
C VAL A 416 20.35 -3.14 -10.05
N MET A 417 20.13 -2.00 -9.43
CA MET A 417 20.37 -0.70 -10.05
C MET A 417 21.85 -0.42 -10.33
N ALA A 418 22.75 -0.78 -9.41
CA ALA A 418 24.18 -0.58 -9.60
C ALA A 418 24.67 -1.40 -10.81
N ARG A 419 24.20 -2.65 -10.93
CA ARG A 419 24.50 -3.53 -12.06
C ARG A 419 23.91 -3.01 -13.37
N GLN A 420 22.67 -2.55 -13.33
CA GLN A 420 22.05 -1.89 -14.48
C GLN A 420 22.84 -0.64 -14.88
N HIS A 421 23.29 0.15 -13.92
CA HIS A 421 24.03 1.37 -14.22
C HIS A 421 25.32 1.07 -14.95
N VAL A 422 26.08 0.06 -14.51
CA VAL A 422 27.28 -0.42 -15.20
C VAL A 422 26.94 -0.89 -16.61
N ALA A 423 25.92 -1.75 -16.77
CA ALA A 423 25.53 -2.26 -18.09
C ALA A 423 25.05 -1.16 -19.06
N LEU A 424 24.49 -0.06 -18.56
CA LEU A 424 24.00 1.06 -19.37
C LEU A 424 25.04 2.16 -19.61
N GLN A 425 26.28 2.05 -19.08
CA GLN A 425 27.30 3.09 -19.28
C GLN A 425 27.58 3.34 -20.76
N ASP A 426 27.64 2.29 -21.56
CA ASP A 426 28.00 2.37 -22.99
C ASP A 426 26.92 3.09 -23.81
N THR A 427 25.65 3.01 -23.41
CA THR A 427 24.53 3.66 -24.13
C THR A 427 24.58 5.19 -24.08
N ARG A 428 25.29 5.75 -23.08
CA ARG A 428 25.35 7.21 -22.86
C ARG A 428 26.44 7.89 -23.67
N LEU A 429 27.25 7.11 -24.39
CA LEU A 429 28.38 7.61 -25.17
C LEU A 429 27.98 8.06 -26.57
N PHE A 430 26.71 7.93 -26.98
CA PHE A 430 26.27 8.25 -28.34
C PHE A 430 25.11 9.23 -28.35
N VAL A 431 25.15 10.18 -29.28
CA VAL A 431 24.04 11.07 -29.60
C VAL A 431 23.73 10.93 -31.07
N ALA A 432 22.44 10.83 -31.40
CA ALA A 432 22.04 10.89 -32.80
C ALA A 432 21.91 12.36 -33.22
N CYS A 433 22.51 12.68 -34.35
CA CYS A 433 22.40 13.96 -35.01
C CYS A 433 21.55 13.77 -36.27
N SER A 434 20.52 14.60 -36.41
CA SER A 434 19.73 14.71 -37.63
C SER A 434 20.30 15.82 -38.51
N ALA A 435 20.65 15.50 -39.76
CA ALA A 435 20.99 16.46 -40.79
C ALA A 435 19.94 16.36 -41.92
N SER A 436 19.52 17.51 -42.44
CA SER A 436 18.68 17.58 -43.64
C SER A 436 19.58 17.63 -44.86
N ASP A 437 19.35 16.76 -45.84
CA ASP A 437 20.19 16.67 -47.05
C ASP A 437 19.71 17.60 -48.18
N GLY A 438 19.16 18.77 -47.83
CA GLY A 438 18.58 19.71 -48.80
C GLY A 438 17.26 19.27 -49.46
N GLY A 439 16.85 18.00 -49.36
CA GLY A 439 15.54 17.48 -49.75
C GLY A 439 14.64 17.11 -48.57
N ASN A 440 13.49 16.46 -48.83
CA ASN A 440 12.58 15.92 -47.80
C ASN A 440 13.16 14.70 -47.05
N THR A 441 14.41 14.36 -47.31
CA THR A 441 15.14 13.25 -46.68
C THR A 441 15.87 13.73 -45.43
N GLN A 442 15.67 13.02 -44.32
CA GLN A 442 16.41 13.25 -43.10
C GLN A 442 17.45 12.15 -42.89
N ILE A 443 18.70 12.56 -42.68
CA ILE A 443 19.83 11.66 -42.44
C ILE A 443 20.14 11.67 -40.95
N LEU A 444 20.02 10.52 -40.32
CA LEU A 444 20.36 10.33 -38.91
C LEU A 444 21.70 9.60 -38.81
N ARG A 445 22.66 10.22 -38.11
CA ARG A 445 23.99 9.65 -37.84
C ARG A 445 24.25 9.59 -36.35
N LEU A 446 24.93 8.56 -35.88
CA LEU A 446 25.45 8.51 -34.51
C LEU A 446 26.76 9.29 -34.44
N GLN A 447 26.83 10.22 -33.48
CA GLN A 447 28.05 10.92 -33.13
C GLN A 447 28.48 10.46 -31.73
N PRO A 448 29.73 9.98 -31.56
CA PRO A 448 30.26 9.65 -30.25
C PRO A 448 30.46 10.92 -29.42
N LEU A 449 30.09 10.86 -28.14
CA LEU A 449 30.30 11.91 -27.16
C LEU A 449 31.68 11.72 -26.51
N GLY A 450 32.73 12.24 -27.16
CA GLY A 450 34.10 12.24 -26.63
C GLY A 450 35.14 11.59 -27.55
N VAL A 451 36.36 11.43 -27.02
CA VAL A 451 37.56 10.95 -27.76
C VAL A 451 37.69 9.41 -27.74
N LEU A 452 36.62 8.67 -27.37
CA LEU A 452 36.71 7.21 -27.35
C LEU A 452 36.82 6.66 -28.78
N PRO A 453 37.65 5.62 -28.99
CA PRO A 453 37.90 5.05 -30.30
C PRO A 453 36.59 4.53 -30.91
N LEU A 454 36.48 4.71 -32.23
CA LEU A 454 35.44 4.16 -33.09
C LEU A 454 35.05 2.75 -32.62
N LEU A 455 33.79 2.59 -32.21
CA LEU A 455 33.24 1.27 -31.96
C LEU A 455 33.55 0.41 -33.16
N LYS A 456 34.07 -0.81 -32.93
CA LYS A 456 33.98 -1.85 -33.96
C LYS A 456 32.52 -1.92 -34.38
N LYS A 457 32.30 -2.10 -35.69
CA LYS A 457 30.98 -2.20 -36.31
C LYS A 457 30.27 -3.45 -35.76
N ASP A 458 29.76 -3.32 -34.55
CA ASP A 458 29.03 -4.33 -33.81
C ASP A 458 27.54 -4.08 -33.98
N ASP A 459 26.74 -5.15 -33.89
CA ASP A 459 25.27 -5.15 -33.97
C ASP A 459 24.58 -4.13 -33.04
N GLY A 460 25.29 -3.64 -32.02
CA GLY A 460 24.81 -2.58 -31.13
C GLY A 460 24.61 -1.24 -31.83
N ALA A 461 25.51 -0.85 -32.73
CA ALA A 461 25.47 0.47 -33.39
C ALA A 461 24.22 0.63 -34.26
N ASP A 462 23.88 -0.40 -35.03
CA ASP A 462 22.67 -0.43 -35.87
C ASP A 462 21.40 -0.29 -35.03
N ARG A 463 21.34 -0.95 -33.86
CA ARG A 463 20.20 -0.84 -32.93
C ARG A 463 20.07 0.55 -32.33
N HIS A 464 21.19 1.21 -32.01
CA HIS A 464 21.20 2.59 -31.53
C HIS A 464 20.75 3.58 -32.60
N LEU A 465 21.19 3.40 -33.85
CA LEU A 465 20.71 4.18 -35.00
C LEU A 465 19.20 3.98 -35.19
N LEU A 466 18.73 2.73 -35.13
CA LEU A 466 17.32 2.39 -35.28
C LEU A 466 16.46 3.04 -34.19
N ALA A 467 16.92 3.00 -32.93
CA ALA A 467 16.27 3.69 -31.82
C ALA A 467 16.14 5.19 -32.05
N ALA A 468 17.18 5.83 -32.61
CA ALA A 468 17.15 7.24 -32.97
C ALA A 468 16.17 7.54 -34.10
N ALA A 469 16.16 6.72 -35.15
CA ALA A 469 15.22 6.83 -36.26
C ALA A 469 13.77 6.69 -35.79
N VAL A 470 13.48 5.71 -34.94
CA VAL A 470 12.16 5.54 -34.34
C VAL A 470 11.74 6.74 -33.52
N ALA A 471 12.62 7.24 -32.66
CA ALA A 471 12.32 8.40 -31.83
C ALA A 471 12.02 9.63 -32.69
N HIS A 472 12.82 9.85 -33.74
CA HIS A 472 12.61 10.95 -34.67
C HIS A 472 11.28 10.81 -35.43
N MET A 473 11.01 9.64 -36.01
CA MET A 473 9.78 9.34 -36.74
C MET A 473 8.54 9.59 -35.88
N VAL A 474 8.52 9.10 -34.64
CA VAL A 474 7.33 9.18 -33.77
C VAL A 474 7.04 10.60 -33.29
N VAL A 475 8.06 11.45 -33.16
CA VAL A 475 7.90 12.83 -32.68
C VAL A 475 7.67 13.81 -33.83
N HIS A 476 8.39 13.67 -34.93
CA HIS A 476 8.44 14.68 -35.99
C HIS A 476 7.69 14.28 -37.27
N MET A 477 7.46 12.99 -37.51
CA MET A 477 6.83 12.51 -38.74
C MET A 477 5.44 11.94 -38.50
N HIS A 478 4.56 12.10 -39.48
CA HIS A 478 3.20 11.57 -39.45
C HIS A 478 2.91 10.91 -40.80
N GLY A 479 2.38 9.68 -40.78
CA GLY A 479 2.02 8.95 -41.99
C GLY A 479 3.08 7.98 -42.50
N PRO A 480 3.01 7.57 -43.79
CA PRO A 480 3.92 6.60 -44.36
C PRO A 480 5.33 7.18 -44.54
N VAL A 481 6.32 6.43 -44.06
CA VAL A 481 7.73 6.79 -44.10
C VAL A 481 8.51 5.61 -44.66
N LYS A 482 9.46 5.90 -45.56
CA LYS A 482 10.43 4.96 -46.10
C LYS A 482 11.74 5.13 -45.33
N VAL A 483 12.21 4.02 -44.75
CA VAL A 483 13.42 3.93 -43.93
C VAL A 483 14.44 3.07 -44.68
N GLU A 484 15.66 3.60 -44.85
CA GLU A 484 16.79 2.92 -45.49
C GLU A 484 18.03 3.07 -44.60
N LEU A 485 18.76 1.98 -44.36
CA LEU A 485 20.07 2.02 -43.70
C LEU A 485 21.14 2.06 -44.80
N VAL A 486 21.85 3.19 -44.90
CA VAL A 486 22.88 3.41 -45.91
C VAL A 486 24.21 3.62 -45.18
N GLN A 487 25.12 2.65 -45.32
CA GLN A 487 26.42 2.60 -44.64
C GLN A 487 26.30 2.62 -43.11
N ASP A 488 26.42 3.80 -42.49
CA ASP A 488 26.35 4.04 -41.04
C ASP A 488 25.33 5.16 -40.70
N ALA A 489 24.40 5.41 -41.60
CA ALA A 489 23.34 6.41 -41.44
C ALA A 489 21.97 5.82 -41.79
N ILE A 490 20.94 6.25 -41.06
CA ILE A 490 19.55 5.92 -41.41
C ILE A 490 18.94 7.10 -42.15
N HIS A 491 18.48 6.84 -43.36
CA HIS A 491 17.74 7.77 -44.20
C HIS A 491 16.26 7.56 -43.96
N VAL A 492 15.58 8.61 -43.54
CA VAL A 492 14.15 8.61 -43.25
C VAL A 492 13.48 9.58 -44.22
N THR A 493 12.60 9.06 -45.06
CA THR A 493 11.98 9.80 -46.17
C THR A 493 10.46 9.69 -46.07
N PRO A 494 9.72 10.81 -45.90
CA PRO A 494 8.26 10.78 -45.92
C PRO A 494 7.78 10.44 -47.34
N LEU A 495 6.79 9.55 -47.44
CA LEU A 495 6.13 9.22 -48.71
C LEU A 495 4.96 10.19 -48.91
N GLU A 496 5.06 11.08 -49.90
CA GLU A 496 4.13 12.19 -50.15
C GLU A 496 2.74 11.77 -50.67
N ASP A 497 2.45 10.47 -50.84
CA ASP A 497 1.21 9.99 -51.48
C ASP A 497 -0.07 10.09 -50.60
N ALA A 498 -0.03 10.73 -49.44
CA ALA A 498 -1.23 11.06 -48.68
C ALA A 498 -1.73 12.45 -49.08
N GLN A 499 -2.35 12.52 -50.27
CA GLN A 499 -3.18 13.62 -50.80
C GLN A 499 -3.10 14.94 -50.01
N SER A 500 -2.38 15.87 -50.59
CA SER A 500 -2.56 17.31 -50.46
C SER A 500 -4.05 17.71 -50.59
N THR A 501 -4.82 17.60 -49.51
CA THR A 501 -5.88 18.58 -49.27
C THR A 501 -5.17 19.87 -48.90
N THR A 502 -4.94 20.67 -49.94
CA THR A 502 -4.63 22.09 -49.93
C THR A 502 -5.54 22.80 -48.93
N LEU A 503 -5.05 23.02 -47.71
CA LEU A 503 -5.51 24.14 -46.90
C LEU A 503 -4.44 25.22 -47.00
N GLU A 504 -4.92 26.39 -47.40
CA GLU A 504 -4.17 27.48 -47.97
C GLU A 504 -3.05 28.03 -47.08
N SER A 505 -2.00 28.43 -47.77
CA SER A 505 -0.85 29.21 -47.33
C SER A 505 -1.26 30.62 -46.87
N HIS A 506 -1.94 30.73 -45.73
CA HIS A 506 -2.06 32.00 -45.01
C HIS A 506 -1.03 32.06 -43.87
N ASP A 507 0.06 32.80 -44.12
CA ASP A 507 0.76 33.70 -43.21
C ASP A 507 0.86 33.32 -41.71
N PHE A 508 1.11 32.04 -41.44
CA PHE A 508 1.36 31.53 -40.09
C PHE A 508 2.85 31.64 -39.70
N GLY A 509 3.72 31.98 -40.64
CA GLY A 509 5.19 31.92 -40.51
C GLY A 509 5.79 32.91 -39.51
N THR A 510 5.17 34.07 -39.30
CA THR A 510 5.71 35.15 -38.43
C THR A 510 5.17 35.12 -36.99
N LEU A 511 3.97 34.57 -36.75
CA LEU A 511 3.43 34.35 -35.40
C LEU A 511 3.85 33.01 -34.79
N LEU A 512 4.20 32.00 -35.61
CA LEU A 512 4.75 30.73 -35.13
C LEU A 512 6.24 30.83 -34.77
N ALA A 513 7.03 31.70 -35.40
CA ALA A 513 8.48 31.76 -35.14
C ALA A 513 8.84 32.07 -33.68
N SER A 514 8.01 32.84 -32.95
CA SER A 514 8.23 33.13 -31.52
C SER A 514 7.65 32.08 -30.56
N ARG A 515 6.65 31.29 -31.00
CA ARG A 515 6.04 30.17 -30.22
C ARG A 515 6.60 28.78 -30.56
N LEU A 516 7.29 28.62 -31.70
CA LEU A 516 7.89 27.35 -32.15
C LEU A 516 9.22 27.05 -31.48
N VAL A 517 10.01 28.06 -31.10
CA VAL A 517 11.30 27.85 -30.43
C VAL A 517 11.18 27.01 -29.15
N PRO A 518 10.22 27.27 -28.23
CA PRO A 518 10.04 26.40 -27.06
C PRO A 518 9.48 25.01 -27.41
N LYS A 519 8.57 24.91 -28.39
CA LYS A 519 7.99 23.64 -28.81
C LYS A 519 9.03 22.71 -29.45
N HIS A 520 9.88 23.24 -30.33
CA HIS A 520 10.96 22.50 -30.97
C HIS A 520 11.95 21.96 -29.93
N LYS A 521 12.33 22.77 -28.93
CA LYS A 521 13.20 22.30 -27.83
C LYS A 521 12.57 21.15 -27.05
N LEU A 522 11.27 21.22 -26.75
CA LEU A 522 10.54 20.15 -26.06
C LEU A 522 10.44 18.88 -26.91
N ASP A 523 10.18 19.01 -28.21
CA ASP A 523 10.08 17.88 -29.13
C ASP A 523 11.45 17.19 -29.32
N VAL A 524 12.52 17.96 -29.48
CA VAL A 524 13.90 17.43 -29.51
C VAL A 524 14.25 16.72 -28.19
N GLN A 525 13.90 17.31 -27.05
CA GLN A 525 14.13 16.67 -25.75
C GLN A 525 13.31 15.38 -25.59
N ARG A 526 12.06 15.37 -26.07
CA ARG A 526 11.21 14.17 -26.07
C ARG A 526 11.77 13.09 -26.97
N ALA A 527 12.19 13.43 -28.20
CA ALA A 527 12.83 12.48 -29.11
C ALA A 527 14.10 11.89 -28.49
N ARG A 528 14.94 12.73 -27.85
CA ARG A 528 16.13 12.25 -27.12
C ARG A 528 15.80 11.30 -25.98
N ASN A 529 14.77 11.60 -25.18
CA ASN A 529 14.33 10.73 -24.10
C ASN A 529 13.81 9.37 -24.62
N ILE A 530 13.03 9.38 -25.72
CA ILE A 530 12.54 8.16 -26.37
C ILE A 530 13.70 7.35 -26.93
N GLN A 531 14.63 8.00 -27.64
CA GLN A 531 15.83 7.35 -28.15
C GLN A 531 16.61 6.68 -27.01
N GLN A 532 16.87 7.41 -25.93
CA GLN A 532 17.61 6.89 -24.78
C GLN A 532 16.88 5.69 -24.16
N MET A 533 15.56 5.80 -23.93
CA MET A 533 14.73 4.70 -23.43
C MET A 533 14.85 3.46 -24.32
N LEU A 534 14.72 3.62 -25.64
CA LEU A 534 14.80 2.52 -26.60
C LEU A 534 16.20 1.88 -26.62
N SER A 535 17.26 2.70 -26.58
CA SER A 535 18.63 2.22 -26.54
C SER A 535 18.96 1.46 -25.26
N GLU A 536 18.55 1.98 -24.10
CA GLU A 536 18.77 1.33 -22.81
C GLU A 536 18.02 -0.01 -22.75
N ARG A 537 16.80 -0.06 -23.32
CA ARG A 537 16.07 -1.33 -23.47
C ARG A 537 16.81 -2.29 -24.39
N GLY A 538 17.28 -1.85 -25.55
CA GLY A 538 18.04 -2.71 -26.48
C GLY A 538 19.24 -3.38 -25.81
N VAL A 539 19.97 -2.64 -24.97
CA VAL A 539 21.10 -3.19 -24.18
C VAL A 539 20.64 -4.15 -23.08
N LEU A 540 19.53 -3.85 -22.40
CA LEU A 540 18.94 -4.77 -21.42
C LEU A 540 18.39 -6.05 -22.05
N GLU A 541 18.05 -6.05 -23.34
CA GLU A 541 17.62 -7.25 -24.06
C GLU A 541 18.78 -8.11 -24.54
N SER A 542 19.94 -7.50 -24.83
CA SER A 542 21.15 -8.21 -25.26
C SER A 542 22.08 -8.62 -24.12
N THR A 543 21.79 -8.19 -22.88
CA THR A 543 22.65 -8.52 -21.73
C THR A 543 22.58 -10.00 -21.39
N ALA A 544 23.74 -10.59 -21.10
CA ALA A 544 23.85 -11.95 -20.59
C ALA A 544 23.82 -12.01 -19.05
N ASP A 545 23.77 -10.88 -18.34
CA ASP A 545 23.75 -10.87 -16.87
C ASP A 545 22.40 -11.43 -16.35
N PRO A 546 22.39 -12.59 -15.67
CA PRO A 546 21.17 -13.22 -15.18
C PRO A 546 20.34 -12.31 -14.26
N LEU A 547 21.00 -11.42 -13.51
CA LEU A 547 20.33 -10.47 -12.62
C LEU A 547 19.50 -9.45 -13.40
N LEU A 548 20.04 -8.96 -14.52
CA LEU A 548 19.34 -7.98 -15.37
C LEU A 548 18.24 -8.65 -16.19
N ILE A 549 18.46 -9.89 -16.65
CA ILE A 549 17.42 -10.70 -17.31
C ILE A 549 16.24 -10.91 -16.37
N GLY A 550 16.50 -11.33 -15.12
CA GLY A 550 15.46 -11.54 -14.12
C GLY A 550 14.74 -10.24 -13.75
N ALA A 551 15.48 -9.12 -13.69
CA ALA A 551 14.94 -7.80 -13.42
C ALA A 551 14.29 -7.12 -14.63
N LYS A 552 14.33 -7.70 -15.83
CA LYS A 552 13.90 -7.05 -17.09
C LYS A 552 12.51 -6.43 -17.02
N THR A 553 11.56 -7.14 -16.38
CA THR A 553 10.18 -6.65 -16.21
C THR A 553 10.09 -5.41 -15.32
N LEU A 554 10.89 -5.35 -14.24
CA LEU A 554 10.98 -4.18 -13.38
C LEU A 554 11.66 -3.02 -14.11
N LEU A 555 12.80 -3.28 -14.78
CA LEU A 555 13.60 -2.26 -15.43
C LEU A 555 12.86 -1.61 -16.61
N SER A 556 12.12 -2.41 -17.39
CA SER A 556 11.31 -1.91 -18.52
C SER A 556 10.12 -1.05 -18.09
N LYS A 557 9.74 -1.03 -16.81
CA LYS A 557 8.70 -0.14 -16.27
C LYS A 557 9.13 1.34 -16.24
N TYR A 558 10.43 1.60 -16.20
CA TYR A 558 10.98 2.95 -16.03
C TYR A 558 11.32 3.59 -17.38
N ALA A 559 11.18 4.92 -17.46
CA ALA A 559 11.49 5.69 -18.67
C ALA A 559 12.97 5.60 -19.03
N LEU A 560 13.80 5.69 -18.00
CA LEU A 560 15.26 5.60 -18.09
C LEU A 560 15.73 4.76 -16.91
N GLY A 561 16.78 3.96 -17.10
CA GLY A 561 17.41 3.17 -16.06
C GLY A 561 17.91 4.01 -14.89
N GLY A 562 18.23 5.29 -15.16
CA GLY A 562 18.56 6.26 -14.13
C GLY A 562 17.41 6.58 -13.15
N LYS A 563 16.15 6.22 -13.43
CA LYS A 563 14.98 6.49 -12.57
C LYS A 563 14.55 5.31 -11.71
N VAL A 564 15.24 4.16 -11.80
CA VAL A 564 14.89 2.94 -11.04
C VAL A 564 15.03 3.13 -9.53
N TRP A 565 15.80 4.13 -9.07
CA TRP A 565 15.89 4.51 -7.65
C TRP A 565 14.53 4.84 -7.03
N MET A 566 13.57 5.24 -7.85
CA MET A 566 12.22 5.53 -7.40
C MET A 566 11.50 4.29 -6.86
N GLU A 567 11.85 3.08 -7.31
CA GLU A 567 11.32 1.84 -6.71
C GLU A 567 11.76 1.72 -5.24
N VAL A 568 13.05 1.96 -4.97
CA VAL A 568 13.62 1.93 -3.61
C VAL A 568 12.97 3.02 -2.75
N ALA A 569 12.88 4.23 -3.28
CA ALA A 569 12.26 5.36 -2.58
C ALA A 569 10.79 5.09 -2.26
N MET A 570 10.02 4.50 -3.19
CA MET A 570 8.63 4.11 -2.94
C MET A 570 8.50 3.05 -1.85
N LYS A 571 9.38 2.04 -1.82
CA LYS A 571 9.33 0.99 -0.78
C LYS A 571 9.63 1.56 0.61
N LEU A 572 10.66 2.40 0.72
CA LEU A 572 10.96 3.09 1.98
C LEU A 572 9.83 4.04 2.39
N TYR A 573 9.27 4.77 1.44
CA TYR A 573 8.12 5.63 1.66
C TYR A 573 6.92 4.86 2.21
N ILE A 574 6.59 3.71 1.63
CA ILE A 574 5.51 2.83 2.08
C ILE A 574 5.71 2.43 3.54
N VAL A 575 6.92 1.99 3.92
CA VAL A 575 7.22 1.61 5.30
C VAL A 575 7.06 2.80 6.25
N SER A 576 7.58 3.97 5.86
CA SER A 576 7.41 5.19 6.66
C SER A 576 5.94 5.58 6.82
N LEU A 577 5.15 5.50 5.75
CA LEU A 577 3.71 5.79 5.78
C LEU A 577 2.97 4.82 6.72
N ILE A 578 3.30 3.53 6.68
CA ILE A 578 2.75 2.52 7.61
C ILE A 578 3.04 2.92 9.06
N CYS A 579 4.31 3.22 9.39
CA CYS A 579 4.72 3.56 10.75
C CYS A 579 4.04 4.85 11.25
N VAL A 580 4.00 5.87 10.40
CA VAL A 580 3.44 7.19 10.70
C VAL A 580 1.93 7.14 10.89
N SER A 581 1.22 6.33 10.08
CA SER A 581 -0.25 6.28 10.07
C SER A 581 -0.88 5.88 11.41
N GLY A 582 -0.12 5.24 12.30
CA GLY A 582 -0.59 4.85 13.63
C GLY A 582 -0.02 5.69 14.79
N THR A 583 0.57 6.86 14.50
CA THR A 583 1.07 7.79 15.53
C THR A 583 -0.09 8.56 16.19
N GLU A 584 0.15 9.73 16.79
CA GLU A 584 -0.91 10.64 17.29
C GLU A 584 -1.22 11.78 16.30
N ARG A 585 -0.29 12.04 15.38
CA ARG A 585 -0.42 13.01 14.27
C ARG A 585 -0.45 12.30 12.93
N GLY A 586 -0.89 11.05 12.93
CA GLY A 586 -0.96 10.14 11.81
C GLY A 586 -1.71 10.75 10.65
N LEU A 587 -2.82 11.47 10.89
CA LEU A 587 -3.50 12.23 9.84
C LEU A 587 -2.60 13.25 9.15
N GLN A 588 -2.03 14.18 9.90
CA GLN A 588 -1.23 15.29 9.36
C GLN A 588 -0.06 14.75 8.56
N PHE A 589 0.67 13.80 9.16
CA PHE A 589 1.80 13.20 8.49
C PHE A 589 1.38 12.35 7.27
N THR A 590 0.28 11.59 7.34
CA THR A 590 -0.23 10.81 6.18
C THR A 590 -0.53 11.74 5.01
N VAL A 591 -1.21 12.87 5.24
CA VAL A 591 -1.53 13.85 4.19
C VAL A 591 -0.26 14.48 3.62
N VAL A 592 0.67 14.93 4.47
CA VAL A 592 1.95 15.52 4.04
C VAL A 592 2.79 14.52 3.24
N TYR A 593 2.89 13.28 3.71
CA TYR A 593 3.64 12.23 3.03
C TYR A 593 3.01 11.88 1.68
N THR A 594 1.68 11.73 1.60
CA THR A 594 1.00 11.38 0.35
C THR A 594 1.06 12.50 -0.67
N LEU A 595 0.84 13.75 -0.28
CA LEU A 595 0.97 14.89 -1.20
C LEU A 595 2.42 15.15 -1.64
N SER A 596 3.40 14.98 -0.75
CA SER A 596 4.82 15.10 -1.13
C SER A 596 5.20 14.01 -2.13
N MET A 597 4.77 12.77 -1.93
CA MET A 597 5.04 11.69 -2.87
C MET A 597 4.31 11.87 -4.21
N ALA A 598 3.07 12.37 -4.20
CA ALA A 598 2.36 12.75 -5.42
C ALA A 598 3.14 13.78 -6.23
N SER A 599 3.71 14.78 -5.53
CA SER A 599 4.51 15.85 -6.13
C SER A 599 5.83 15.32 -6.70
N VAL A 600 6.55 14.48 -5.95
CA VAL A 600 7.80 13.85 -6.42
C VAL A 600 7.55 12.98 -7.65
N VAL A 601 6.49 12.15 -7.65
CA VAL A 601 6.13 11.33 -8.81
C VAL A 601 5.78 12.20 -10.02
N GLY A 602 5.02 13.28 -9.82
CA GLY A 602 4.66 14.22 -10.90
C GLY A 602 5.89 14.90 -11.51
N LEU A 603 6.78 15.42 -10.65
CA LEU A 603 7.99 16.13 -11.08
C LEU A 603 9.03 15.22 -11.71
N VAL A 604 9.30 14.06 -11.11
CA VAL A 604 10.32 13.11 -11.60
C VAL A 604 9.82 12.35 -12.83
N SER A 605 8.52 12.05 -12.89
CA SER A 605 7.88 11.22 -13.92
C SER A 605 8.70 9.94 -14.19
N PRO A 606 8.81 9.05 -13.19
CA PRO A 606 9.73 7.90 -13.22
C PRO A 606 9.40 6.86 -14.30
N TYR A 607 8.13 6.64 -14.59
CA TYR A 607 7.66 5.60 -15.50
C TYR A 607 7.75 6.01 -16.96
N PHE A 608 7.94 5.04 -17.83
CA PHE A 608 8.05 5.29 -19.28
C PHE A 608 6.72 5.76 -19.89
N LEU A 609 5.60 5.26 -19.37
CA LEU A 609 4.28 5.71 -19.81
C LEU A 609 3.85 6.95 -19.03
N PRO A 610 3.55 8.07 -19.69
CA PRO A 610 2.97 9.24 -19.05
C PRO A 610 1.69 8.91 -18.27
N GLN A 611 0.88 7.97 -18.77
CA GLN A 611 -0.34 7.50 -18.11
C GLN A 611 -0.06 6.93 -16.73
N LEU A 612 1.02 6.15 -16.57
CA LEU A 612 1.41 5.56 -15.28
C LEU A 612 1.90 6.62 -14.29
N ASN A 613 2.63 7.63 -14.76
CA ASN A 613 3.06 8.75 -13.90
C ASN A 613 1.85 9.54 -13.38
N LEU A 614 0.91 9.86 -14.27
CA LEU A 614 -0.33 10.55 -13.91
C LEU A 614 -1.16 9.71 -12.94
N LEU A 615 -1.34 8.41 -13.24
CA LEU A 615 -2.08 7.50 -12.38
C LEU A 615 -1.44 7.39 -11.00
N SER A 616 -0.13 7.18 -10.92
CA SER A 616 0.59 7.05 -9.66
C SER A 616 0.54 8.33 -8.82
N SER A 617 0.69 9.51 -9.43
CA SER A 617 0.55 10.78 -8.71
C SER A 617 -0.89 11.00 -8.21
N PHE A 618 -1.88 10.78 -9.09
CA PHE A 618 -3.30 10.91 -8.76
C PHE A 618 -3.74 9.96 -7.65
N CYS A 619 -3.23 8.74 -7.68
CA CYS A 619 -3.37 7.75 -6.63
C CYS A 619 -2.95 8.30 -5.25
N PHE A 620 -1.75 8.87 -5.13
CA PHE A 620 -1.30 9.45 -3.86
C PHE A 620 -2.15 10.65 -3.42
N VAL A 621 -2.62 11.49 -4.35
CA VAL A 621 -3.60 12.55 -4.03
C VAL A 621 -4.90 11.95 -3.48
N CYS A 622 -5.40 10.87 -4.08
CA CYS A 622 -6.59 10.18 -3.60
C CYS A 622 -6.41 9.57 -2.20
N LEU A 623 -5.20 9.08 -1.85
CA LEU A 623 -4.90 8.65 -0.48
C LEU A 623 -4.95 9.81 0.52
N ALA A 624 -4.43 10.97 0.16
CA ALA A 624 -4.51 12.18 1.00
C ALA A 624 -5.96 12.59 1.24
N ILE A 625 -6.76 12.64 0.16
CA ILE A 625 -8.20 12.98 0.23
C ILE A 625 -8.96 11.94 1.05
N THR A 626 -8.63 10.66 0.89
CA THR A 626 -9.22 9.60 1.72
C THR A 626 -8.91 9.83 3.19
N ALA A 627 -7.65 10.10 3.53
CA ALA A 627 -7.23 10.32 4.91
C ALA A 627 -8.03 11.46 5.56
N LEU A 628 -8.17 12.59 4.85
CA LEU A 628 -9.00 13.72 5.26
C LEU A 628 -10.48 13.35 5.36
N GLY A 629 -11.00 12.59 4.39
CA GLY A 629 -12.40 12.16 4.40
C GLY A 629 -12.73 11.25 5.57
N VAL A 630 -11.83 10.34 5.96
CA VAL A 630 -12.00 9.46 7.12
C VAL A 630 -11.96 10.25 8.43
N ASP A 631 -11.04 11.20 8.56
CA ASP A 631 -10.96 12.08 9.73
C ASP A 631 -12.23 12.94 9.88
N ARG A 632 -12.64 13.60 8.80
CA ARG A 632 -13.81 14.50 8.79
C ARG A 632 -15.16 13.80 8.68
N ALA A 633 -15.17 12.47 8.65
CA ALA A 633 -16.36 11.66 8.42
C ALA A 633 -17.07 11.94 7.07
N TRP A 634 -16.34 12.42 6.06
CA TRP A 634 -16.86 12.64 4.71
C TRP A 634 -16.79 11.34 3.90
N GLU A 635 -17.73 10.45 4.21
CA GLU A 635 -17.85 9.12 3.60
C GLU A 635 -17.81 9.17 2.07
N PHE A 636 -18.65 10.02 1.49
CA PHE A 636 -18.75 10.14 0.04
C PHE A 636 -17.41 10.55 -0.60
N VAL A 637 -16.67 11.47 0.04
CA VAL A 637 -15.37 11.94 -0.45
C VAL A 637 -14.32 10.83 -0.38
N ALA A 638 -14.24 10.11 0.75
CA ALA A 638 -13.33 8.99 0.89
C ALA A 638 -13.64 7.86 -0.10
N ARG A 639 -14.93 7.59 -0.36
CA ARG A 639 -15.41 6.60 -1.34
C ARG A 639 -15.07 7.01 -2.78
N ALA A 640 -15.37 8.26 -3.13
CA ALA A 640 -15.07 8.79 -4.46
C ALA A 640 -13.57 8.78 -4.74
N ALA A 641 -12.75 9.17 -3.75
CA ALA A 641 -11.29 9.13 -3.85
C ALA A 641 -10.76 7.70 -4.08
N LEU A 642 -11.37 6.68 -3.48
CA LEU A 642 -10.98 5.28 -3.72
C LEU A 642 -11.30 4.80 -5.14
N VAL A 643 -12.45 5.19 -5.68
CA VAL A 643 -12.91 4.77 -7.02
C VAL A 643 -12.22 5.56 -8.14
N ALA A 644 -11.85 6.81 -7.90
CA ALA A 644 -11.31 7.70 -8.93
C ALA A 644 -10.07 7.15 -9.66
N PRO A 645 -9.06 6.52 -9.01
CA PRO A 645 -7.94 5.90 -9.70
C PRO A 645 -8.33 4.80 -10.70
N PHE A 646 -9.38 4.02 -10.39
CA PHE A 646 -9.90 3.00 -11.30
C PHE A 646 -10.58 3.63 -12.51
N LEU A 647 -11.35 4.71 -12.31
CA LEU A 647 -11.95 5.47 -13.41
C LEU A 647 -10.88 6.09 -14.31
N LEU A 648 -9.83 6.65 -13.72
CA LEU A 648 -8.69 7.18 -14.47
C LEU A 648 -7.97 6.08 -15.25
N CYS A 649 -7.77 4.91 -14.64
CA CYS A 649 -7.19 3.75 -15.30
C CYS A 649 -8.02 3.31 -16.52
N VAL A 650 -9.34 3.16 -16.36
CA VAL A 650 -10.27 2.84 -17.46
C VAL A 650 -10.22 3.91 -18.55
N TYR A 651 -10.24 5.19 -18.18
CA TYR A 651 -10.13 6.30 -19.13
C TYR A 651 -8.81 6.25 -19.93
N GLN A 652 -7.68 5.99 -19.25
CA GLN A 652 -6.38 5.82 -19.89
C GLN A 652 -6.33 4.59 -20.81
N ALA A 653 -6.97 3.49 -20.43
CA ALA A 653 -7.08 2.29 -21.26
C ALA A 653 -7.92 2.52 -22.52
N LEU A 654 -8.91 3.42 -22.46
CA LEU A 654 -9.70 3.84 -23.61
C LEU A 654 -8.93 4.80 -24.54
N ARG A 655 -7.93 5.54 -24.03
CA ARG A 655 -7.10 6.51 -24.79
C ARG A 655 -5.60 6.19 -24.75
N PRO A 656 -5.16 5.13 -25.46
CA PRO A 656 -3.81 4.58 -25.33
C PRO A 656 -2.66 5.37 -26.01
N SER A 657 -2.89 6.56 -26.55
CA SER A 657 -1.95 7.20 -27.47
C SER A 657 -0.82 7.96 -26.77
N SER A 658 0.26 7.28 -26.37
CA SER A 658 1.54 7.93 -26.02
C SER A 658 2.60 7.72 -27.11
N PRO A 659 3.47 8.71 -27.37
CA PRO A 659 4.57 8.56 -28.33
C PRO A 659 5.56 7.47 -27.87
N GLU A 660 5.80 7.31 -26.58
CA GLU A 660 6.68 6.27 -26.05
C GLU A 660 6.17 4.87 -26.39
N TYR A 661 4.86 4.66 -26.31
CA TYR A 661 4.26 3.39 -26.72
C TYR A 661 4.37 3.16 -28.23
N LYS A 662 4.05 4.19 -29.05
CA LYS A 662 4.21 4.10 -30.51
C LYS A 662 5.65 3.74 -30.88
N ALA A 663 6.63 4.34 -30.20
CA ALA A 663 8.04 4.06 -30.39
C ALA A 663 8.40 2.60 -30.07
N LEU A 664 7.86 2.03 -28.98
CA LEU A 664 8.06 0.62 -28.64
C LEU A 664 7.45 -0.36 -29.66
N LYS A 665 6.31 -0.02 -30.24
CA LYS A 665 5.71 -0.82 -31.31
C LYS A 665 6.49 -0.69 -32.62
N LEU A 666 6.97 0.52 -32.91
CA LEU A 666 7.70 0.81 -34.14
C LEU A 666 9.08 0.15 -34.10
N ILE A 667 9.79 0.20 -32.97
CA ILE A 667 11.10 -0.45 -32.83
C ILE A 667 10.98 -1.97 -32.97
N THR A 668 9.98 -2.61 -32.37
CA THR A 668 9.81 -4.07 -32.48
C THR A 668 9.55 -4.48 -33.93
N THR A 669 8.71 -3.72 -34.64
CA THR A 669 8.46 -3.92 -36.07
C THR A 669 9.74 -3.76 -36.90
N LEU A 670 10.50 -2.69 -36.67
CA LEU A 670 11.75 -2.43 -37.39
C LEU A 670 12.84 -3.45 -37.08
N THR A 671 12.97 -3.89 -35.82
CA THR A 671 13.94 -4.91 -35.43
C THR A 671 13.68 -6.23 -36.15
N THR A 672 12.42 -6.62 -36.37
CA THR A 672 12.11 -7.81 -37.19
C THR A 672 12.51 -7.68 -38.66
N GLN A 673 12.66 -6.45 -39.15
CA GLN A 673 13.09 -6.15 -40.53
C GLN A 673 14.54 -5.66 -40.61
N LEU A 674 15.30 -5.74 -39.51
CA LEU A 674 16.67 -5.24 -39.44
C LEU A 674 17.57 -5.89 -40.48
N SER A 675 17.40 -7.20 -40.75
CA SER A 675 18.16 -7.91 -41.78
C SER A 675 17.94 -7.36 -43.19
N LYS A 676 16.73 -6.87 -43.50
CA LYS A 676 16.43 -6.21 -44.78
C LYS A 676 17.07 -4.83 -44.85
N LEU A 677 17.01 -4.07 -43.76
CA LEU A 677 17.67 -2.76 -43.66
C LEU A 677 19.19 -2.89 -43.83
N GLN A 678 19.81 -3.89 -43.21
CA GLN A 678 21.25 -4.17 -43.35
C GLN A 678 21.66 -4.52 -44.79
N GLN A 679 20.74 -5.05 -45.61
CA GLN A 679 20.96 -5.27 -47.05
C GLN A 679 20.77 -4.00 -47.89
N GLY A 680 20.48 -2.86 -47.26
CA GLY A 680 20.16 -1.59 -47.94
C GLY A 680 18.76 -1.56 -48.56
N ALA A 681 17.89 -2.53 -48.25
CA ALA A 681 16.56 -2.57 -48.81
C ALA A 681 15.63 -1.57 -48.10
N PRO A 682 14.86 -0.75 -48.86
CA PRO A 682 13.89 0.15 -48.26
C PRO A 682 12.77 -0.57 -47.55
N VAL A 683 12.51 -0.14 -46.33
CA VAL A 683 11.36 -0.58 -45.54
C VAL A 683 10.34 0.55 -45.47
N ARG A 684 9.13 0.28 -45.97
CA ARG A 684 8.00 1.22 -45.84
C ARG A 684 7.25 0.94 -44.55
N ILE A 685 7.10 1.96 -43.71
CA ILE A 685 6.37 1.86 -42.45
C ILE A 685 5.38 2.98 -42.35
N ASN A 686 4.17 2.65 -41.95
CA ASN A 686 3.20 3.66 -41.58
C ASN A 686 3.45 4.06 -40.12
N VAL A 687 3.98 5.27 -39.93
CA VAL A 687 4.03 5.90 -38.61
C VAL A 687 2.60 6.30 -38.29
N PHE A 688 1.85 5.34 -37.73
CA PHE A 688 0.42 5.39 -37.45
C PHE A 688 -0.04 6.83 -37.18
N THR A 689 -0.84 7.37 -38.11
CA THR A 689 -1.72 8.50 -37.85
C THR A 689 -2.56 8.12 -36.64
N ALA A 690 -2.21 8.63 -35.47
CA ALA A 690 -3.21 8.66 -34.41
C ALA A 690 -4.26 9.60 -34.95
N ALA A 691 -5.43 9.04 -35.28
CA ALA A 691 -6.64 9.82 -35.45
C ALA A 691 -6.69 10.80 -34.26
N LEU A 692 -6.48 12.08 -34.57
CA LEU A 692 -6.99 13.17 -33.77
C LEU A 692 -8.49 12.93 -33.67
N VAL A 693 -8.93 12.37 -32.53
CA VAL A 693 -10.32 12.40 -32.09
C VAL A 693 -10.34 13.23 -30.82
#